data_AF-A0A2A2W778-F1
#
_entry.id   AF-A0A2A2W778-F1
#
_cell.length_a   1.000
_cell.length_b   1.000
_cell.length_c   1.000
_cell.angle_alpha   90.00
_cell.angle_beta   90.00
_cell.angle_gamma   90.00
#
_symmetry.space_group_name_H-M   'P 1'
#
loop_
_entity.id
_entity.type
_entity.pdbx_description
1 polymer ?
#
loop_
_entity_poly.entity_id
_entity_poly.type
_entity_poly.pdbx_seq_one_letter_code
_entity_poly.pdbx_strand_id
1 'polypeptide(L)'
;MKQRARTKRWQACDRGHQRRRRLCGEVLERRDLLASDFGDAPAPYATALAADGARHIATGPTLGFLRDTEADGVPSVVAQSDGADEDGITIGNLRVGQMGASLIVNVQGGPAKLDAWIDFNRNGRWDGGSEKIASSLSLASGFSTVNFDVPIDAESGLSFARFRLSSAGGLGVSGEAADGEVEDYPLSIGGLAATDVVLPHELIGPAGTPEIGAFAASDIDRDGDVDLIATSPATNQLLYFENDGSERFEQHVIDQINATEIVARDLDRDGDVDIVIAQGAGDRVVSWYENTSPGVFVARSINTRLSSVGVTTLDVGDIDGDGDIDIAFGVPRDDSVYWFANRGDMTFDFRSTSTFGYIADAPRELTLVDFEGDGDLDIFVSDVKPNDSTGIVYFENQGASGFGIDSLGGIVNRTFVSFDVSDIDGDGDLDLLTGDSTGKIEWFENRGTGVWSNGGTIRSAGNPVGNVDSGDLDGDGDLDLAATLVDDDQVVWYRNDGNENFTEVLVRSVDAPDPISIVDLDQDGDLDVVGAAAGDDGFVWHRNINSPDFGDAPAPYPTSIADRGAYHVATGPRLGATRDVETDGQPSPNADGDGADEDGVLFGDIEPGQMAGFNIDLQNASSGKVTAWIDWDDDGVWESDERIRTGADVIPGLQTLNYNVPADVQPGRRMARVRLASQTITDPSGYAADGEVEDYQVAIGGDVEVVLPDSLSSDVWVELSGNDLQVVSYTFPTQILSSTPLTSTRSLSIQMGSFDNGTYLGSVFVDFRDGFFSLPGGILIKGQWLNGLPRYRQNVSIIGTGATNAIYRTENLPLGNGQIEVEQGGIQSVIRLREINDVRINQMVQITLDGHLELRLNELFLDADNPIELGPVTKFTGFQLDTIHSTSPIVFGGDLIVDVGYRGGITVGAFANLFSAPSYSGDFASRTYQAHPPGTEWGIRTDLALYYRLVLFDVAQVGGVTMNNARDDTQRSNVTEVNVEFEDYVEIDPGAFQITKRGSDGGPVDHSVTVATVQGNTVATLAFSGAMTRGANHALVDGNYHLTIDPAKVRRRGSTVNLDGDGDQLSGGTFAFGVAETDGFFALFGDSDGDHDVDGQDYGRFGMTFLKTENDPQFNSVFDSDGDGDIDGQDYGRFGQRFLTTLPFD
;
A
#
# COMPACT_ATOMS: atom_id res chain seq x y z
N MET A 1 26.68 -47.93 -51.38
CA MET A 1 26.52 -49.36 -51.71
C MET A 1 25.06 -49.75 -51.45
N LYS A 2 24.39 -50.40 -52.44
CA LYS A 2 23.18 -51.29 -52.40
C LYS A 2 22.40 -51.40 -51.05
N GLN A 3 21.06 -51.52 -50.94
CA GLN A 3 19.95 -51.87 -51.85
C GLN A 3 18.64 -52.07 -51.02
N ARG A 4 17.47 -51.80 -51.66
CA ARG A 4 16.21 -52.61 -51.69
C ARG A 4 15.30 -52.66 -50.43
N ALA A 5 13.97 -52.87 -50.49
CA ALA A 5 12.92 -52.88 -51.55
C ALA A 5 11.54 -53.33 -50.97
N ARG A 6 10.44 -53.00 -51.69
CA ARG A 6 9.16 -53.78 -51.91
C ARG A 6 8.13 -53.91 -50.75
N THR A 7 6.81 -54.07 -50.95
CA THR A 7 5.69 -53.66 -51.86
C THR A 7 4.45 -54.54 -51.53
N LYS A 8 3.23 -54.08 -51.93
CA LYS A 8 2.00 -54.85 -52.37
C LYS A 8 1.03 -55.40 -51.29
N ARG A 9 -0.31 -55.53 -51.48
CA ARG A 9 -1.37 -55.13 -52.46
C ARG A 9 -2.75 -55.71 -52.01
N TRP A 10 -3.82 -55.41 -52.78
CA TRP A 10 -5.11 -56.14 -53.05
C TRP A 10 -6.39 -55.55 -52.41
N GLN A 11 -7.63 -55.60 -52.95
CA GLN A 11 -8.25 -55.56 -54.30
C GLN A 11 -9.82 -55.57 -54.16
N ALA A 12 -10.52 -54.65 -54.85
CA ALA A 12 -11.85 -54.67 -55.52
C ALA A 12 -13.20 -55.29 -54.98
N CYS A 13 -14.28 -54.48 -55.13
CA CYS A 13 -15.56 -54.70 -55.89
C CYS A 13 -16.96 -54.92 -55.22
N ASP A 14 -17.86 -53.94 -55.51
CA ASP A 14 -19.20 -54.00 -56.17
C ASP A 14 -20.56 -54.16 -55.42
N ARG A 15 -21.42 -53.13 -55.62
CA ARG A 15 -22.90 -52.98 -55.81
C ARG A 15 -24.00 -53.53 -54.86
N GLY A 16 -24.94 -52.62 -54.48
CA GLY A 16 -26.35 -52.93 -54.16
C GLY A 16 -27.19 -51.77 -53.56
N HIS A 17 -28.25 -51.32 -54.26
CA HIS A 17 -29.23 -50.28 -53.90
C HIS A 17 -30.25 -50.68 -52.79
N GLN A 18 -30.62 -49.76 -51.87
CA GLN A 18 -32.00 -49.23 -51.65
C GLN A 18 -32.19 -48.34 -50.38
N ARG A 19 -32.70 -47.12 -50.60
CA ARG A 19 -33.66 -46.27 -49.81
C ARG A 19 -33.22 -45.47 -48.53
N ARG A 20 -33.01 -44.14 -48.78
CA ARG A 20 -33.48 -42.90 -48.09
C ARG A 20 -33.26 -42.77 -46.55
N ARG A 21 -32.74 -41.67 -45.96
CA ARG A 21 -32.56 -40.25 -46.36
C ARG A 21 -31.64 -39.53 -45.33
N ARG A 22 -30.88 -38.53 -45.82
CA ARG A 22 -30.16 -37.41 -45.17
C ARG A 22 -28.75 -37.62 -44.59
N LEU A 23 -27.89 -36.70 -45.04
CA LEU A 23 -26.55 -36.27 -44.62
C LEU A 23 -25.35 -36.97 -45.27
N CYS A 24 -24.35 -36.11 -45.57
CA CYS A 24 -23.02 -36.32 -46.14
C CYS A 24 -22.89 -36.39 -47.67
N GLY A 25 -22.22 -35.35 -48.21
CA GLY A 25 -21.38 -35.44 -49.40
C GLY A 25 -21.97 -34.89 -50.69
N GLU A 26 -21.78 -33.60 -50.95
CA GLU A 26 -21.66 -33.10 -52.32
C GLU A 26 -20.17 -32.91 -52.65
N VAL A 27 -19.69 -33.85 -53.45
CA VAL A 27 -18.74 -33.71 -54.57
C VAL A 27 -17.64 -32.64 -54.41
N LEU A 28 -16.48 -33.13 -53.96
CA LEU A 28 -15.16 -32.57 -54.25
C LEU A 28 -14.92 -32.58 -55.77
N GLU A 29 -15.42 -31.57 -56.48
CA GLU A 29 -14.84 -31.15 -57.75
C GLU A 29 -13.64 -30.26 -57.45
N ARG A 30 -12.45 -30.81 -57.72
CA ARG A 30 -11.22 -30.12 -58.15
C ARG A 30 -11.16 -28.62 -57.82
N ARG A 31 -10.64 -28.31 -56.64
CA ARG A 31 -9.46 -27.44 -56.60
C ARG A 31 -8.27 -28.38 -56.80
N ASP A 32 -7.77 -28.41 -58.02
CA ASP A 32 -6.42 -28.91 -58.28
C ASP A 32 -5.48 -28.24 -57.26
N LEU A 33 -4.49 -28.99 -56.77
CA LEU A 33 -3.37 -28.51 -55.96
C LEU A 33 -2.96 -27.11 -56.43
N LEU A 34 -3.48 -26.06 -55.78
CA LEU A 34 -2.78 -24.79 -55.78
C LEU A 34 -1.62 -25.09 -54.87
N ALA A 35 -0.46 -25.25 -55.48
CA ALA A 35 0.76 -25.44 -54.73
C ALA A 35 0.87 -24.19 -53.84
N SER A 36 0.92 -24.45 -52.54
CA SER A 36 1.02 -23.40 -51.55
C SER A 36 2.50 -23.18 -51.30
N ASP A 37 2.82 -21.94 -50.98
CA ASP A 37 4.10 -21.53 -50.45
C ASP A 37 3.98 -21.51 -48.91
N PHE A 38 4.91 -22.11 -48.20
CA PHE A 38 4.99 -22.28 -46.75
C PHE A 38 6.29 -21.65 -46.25
N GLY A 39 6.27 -21.11 -45.03
CA GLY A 39 7.54 -20.73 -44.37
C GLY A 39 8.37 -21.96 -43.98
N ASP A 40 9.59 -21.71 -43.51
CA ASP A 40 10.60 -22.74 -43.25
C ASP A 40 11.42 -22.52 -41.94
N ALA A 41 10.95 -21.64 -41.04
CA ALA A 41 11.59 -21.43 -39.74
C ALA A 41 11.72 -22.74 -38.92
N PRO A 42 12.84 -22.95 -38.18
CA PRO A 42 13.12 -24.19 -37.45
C PRO A 42 12.21 -24.39 -36.23
N ALA A 43 12.22 -25.58 -35.63
CA ALA A 43 11.55 -25.78 -34.34
C ALA A 43 12.15 -24.85 -33.26
N PRO A 44 11.35 -24.23 -32.38
CA PRO A 44 9.94 -24.54 -32.08
C PRO A 44 8.88 -23.77 -32.90
N TYR A 45 9.26 -22.98 -33.91
CA TYR A 45 8.30 -22.19 -34.70
C TYR A 45 7.29 -23.05 -35.46
N ALA A 46 6.04 -22.57 -35.53
CA ALA A 46 4.93 -23.27 -36.18
C ALA A 46 4.99 -23.09 -37.71
N THR A 47 5.57 -24.08 -38.38
CA THR A 47 5.91 -24.03 -39.80
C THR A 47 5.21 -25.12 -40.62
N ALA A 48 5.08 -26.33 -40.08
CA ALA A 48 4.38 -27.43 -40.76
C ALA A 48 2.85 -27.29 -40.73
N LEU A 49 2.17 -27.84 -41.73
CA LEU A 49 0.71 -27.88 -41.86
C LEU A 49 0.02 -28.55 -40.66
N ALA A 50 0.67 -29.52 -40.02
CA ALA A 50 0.17 -30.16 -38.81
C ALA A 50 0.07 -29.21 -37.60
N ALA A 51 0.83 -28.11 -37.60
CA ALA A 51 0.79 -27.02 -36.62
C ALA A 51 0.04 -25.78 -37.15
N ASP A 52 -0.72 -25.94 -38.25
CA ASP A 52 -1.35 -24.86 -39.01
C ASP A 52 -0.36 -23.77 -39.44
N GLY A 53 0.85 -24.16 -39.86
CA GLY A 53 1.90 -23.24 -40.31
C GLY A 53 1.44 -22.23 -41.35
N ALA A 54 2.14 -21.08 -41.37
CA ALA A 54 1.88 -20.01 -42.32
C ALA A 54 2.05 -20.52 -43.75
N ARG A 55 1.04 -20.27 -44.58
CA ARG A 55 1.05 -20.67 -46.00
C ARG A 55 0.24 -19.73 -46.87
N HIS A 56 0.60 -19.61 -48.13
CA HIS A 56 -0.05 -18.78 -49.13
C HIS A 56 -0.42 -19.63 -50.34
N ILE A 57 -1.59 -19.36 -50.95
CA ILE A 57 -1.85 -19.86 -52.30
C ILE A 57 -0.88 -19.12 -53.24
N ALA A 58 -0.03 -19.84 -53.97
CA ALA A 58 1.05 -19.28 -54.81
C ALA A 58 0.54 -18.55 -56.07
N THR A 59 -0.24 -17.50 -55.86
CA THR A 59 -0.72 -16.52 -56.84
C THR A 59 -0.69 -15.14 -56.19
N GLY A 60 -0.62 -14.04 -56.94
CA GLY A 60 -0.65 -12.68 -56.35
C GLY A 60 0.74 -12.05 -56.19
N PRO A 61 0.90 -11.04 -55.31
CA PRO A 61 2.16 -10.31 -55.14
C PRO A 61 3.24 -11.19 -54.48
N THR A 62 4.50 -10.93 -54.81
CA THR A 62 5.70 -11.68 -54.37
C THR A 62 6.60 -10.78 -53.52
N LEU A 63 7.22 -11.35 -52.50
CA LEU A 63 8.44 -10.84 -51.89
C LEU A 63 9.58 -11.31 -52.80
N GLY A 64 10.41 -10.38 -53.26
CA GLY A 64 11.52 -10.71 -54.15
C GLY A 64 11.10 -11.21 -55.54
N PHE A 65 12.01 -11.89 -56.25
CA PHE A 65 11.80 -12.31 -57.64
C PHE A 65 11.45 -13.77 -57.81
N LEU A 66 11.66 -14.56 -56.77
CA LEU A 66 11.45 -15.99 -56.77
C LEU A 66 10.27 -16.32 -55.85
N ARG A 67 9.63 -17.44 -56.15
CA ARG A 67 8.56 -18.04 -55.38
C ARG A 67 8.66 -19.53 -55.59
N ASP A 68 8.66 -20.30 -54.53
CA ASP A 68 8.53 -21.73 -54.61
C ASP A 68 7.14 -22.20 -54.15
N THR A 69 6.99 -23.53 -54.11
CA THR A 69 5.73 -24.15 -53.71
C THR A 69 5.98 -25.58 -53.26
N GLU A 70 5.39 -25.96 -52.14
CA GLU A 70 5.56 -27.26 -51.52
C GLU A 70 4.24 -27.82 -51.03
N ALA A 71 4.30 -29.09 -50.62
CA ALA A 71 3.14 -29.79 -50.10
C ALA A 71 2.94 -29.53 -48.59
N ASP A 72 3.99 -29.09 -47.90
CA ASP A 72 4.08 -28.85 -46.45
C ASP A 72 5.39 -28.09 -46.17
N GLY A 73 5.44 -27.26 -45.11
CA GLY A 73 6.63 -26.48 -44.75
C GLY A 73 7.83 -27.35 -44.38
N VAL A 74 9.04 -26.91 -44.73
CA VAL A 74 10.29 -27.68 -44.57
C VAL A 74 11.28 -26.97 -43.62
N PRO A 75 11.08 -27.07 -42.29
CA PRO A 75 11.90 -26.36 -41.31
C PRO A 75 13.41 -26.57 -41.47
N SER A 76 14.19 -25.49 -41.43
CA SER A 76 15.64 -25.56 -41.55
C SER A 76 16.37 -24.62 -40.59
N VAL A 77 17.61 -24.99 -40.21
CA VAL A 77 18.38 -24.27 -39.17
C VAL A 77 18.78 -22.84 -39.55
N VAL A 78 18.66 -22.48 -40.83
CA VAL A 78 18.97 -21.15 -41.37
C VAL A 78 17.80 -20.57 -42.16
N ALA A 79 16.64 -21.21 -42.16
CA ALA A 79 15.47 -20.82 -42.98
C ALA A 79 15.84 -20.62 -44.48
N GLN A 80 16.26 -21.69 -45.17
CA GLN A 80 16.69 -21.70 -46.58
C GLN A 80 16.42 -23.04 -47.32
N SER A 81 15.57 -23.94 -46.79
CA SER A 81 15.58 -25.36 -47.24
C SER A 81 14.43 -25.80 -48.14
N ASP A 82 13.42 -24.97 -48.36
CA ASP A 82 12.40 -25.16 -49.41
C ASP A 82 12.81 -24.52 -50.73
N GLY A 83 13.49 -23.37 -50.73
CA GLY A 83 13.76 -22.66 -51.96
C GLY A 83 15.00 -21.78 -51.99
N ALA A 84 14.94 -20.74 -52.82
CA ALA A 84 15.95 -19.67 -52.93
C ALA A 84 15.25 -18.31 -53.03
N ASP A 85 14.02 -18.28 -52.54
CA ASP A 85 13.03 -17.23 -52.57
C ASP A 85 13.05 -16.37 -51.32
N GLU A 86 13.99 -16.59 -50.40
CA GLU A 86 14.41 -15.60 -49.41
C GLU A 86 15.24 -14.46 -50.06
N ASP A 87 14.67 -13.85 -51.11
CA ASP A 87 15.27 -12.77 -51.90
C ASP A 87 14.48 -11.44 -51.82
N GLY A 88 13.43 -11.41 -51.00
CA GLY A 88 12.55 -10.26 -50.81
C GLY A 88 12.92 -9.30 -49.70
N ILE A 89 13.67 -9.72 -48.68
CA ILE A 89 13.96 -8.93 -47.48
C ILE A 89 15.47 -8.73 -47.28
N THR A 90 15.87 -7.53 -46.88
CA THR A 90 17.22 -7.23 -46.40
C THR A 90 17.13 -6.52 -45.05
N ILE A 91 17.71 -7.11 -44.01
CA ILE A 91 17.70 -6.60 -42.62
C ILE A 91 19.14 -6.29 -42.20
N GLY A 92 19.34 -5.13 -41.56
CA GLY A 92 20.62 -4.75 -40.96
C GLY A 92 20.95 -5.56 -39.69
N ASN A 93 22.10 -5.28 -39.07
CA ASN A 93 22.39 -5.82 -37.75
C ASN A 93 21.45 -5.16 -36.73
N LEU A 94 20.74 -5.96 -35.95
CA LEU A 94 19.87 -5.47 -34.89
C LEU A 94 20.64 -5.43 -33.57
N ARG A 95 20.35 -4.44 -32.71
CA ARG A 95 20.83 -4.37 -31.33
C ARG A 95 19.65 -4.25 -30.38
N VAL A 96 19.77 -4.81 -29.18
CA VAL A 96 18.76 -4.65 -28.12
C VAL A 96 18.51 -3.16 -27.90
N GLY A 97 17.24 -2.73 -27.89
CA GLY A 97 16.86 -1.34 -27.69
C GLY A 97 17.09 -0.40 -28.89
N GLN A 98 17.49 -0.92 -30.06
CA GLN A 98 17.71 -0.08 -31.25
C GLN A 98 16.39 0.52 -31.76
N MET A 99 16.22 1.83 -31.60
CA MET A 99 15.13 2.57 -32.23
C MET A 99 15.40 2.86 -33.71
N GLY A 100 14.35 2.90 -34.53
CA GLY A 100 14.45 3.23 -35.95
C GLY A 100 15.19 2.19 -36.80
N ALA A 101 15.27 0.93 -36.35
CA ALA A 101 15.80 -0.15 -37.15
C ALA A 101 15.04 -0.24 -38.48
N SER A 102 15.77 -0.42 -39.57
CA SER A 102 15.17 -0.45 -40.91
C SER A 102 15.44 -1.78 -41.59
N LEU A 103 14.44 -2.23 -42.34
CA LEU A 103 14.58 -3.30 -43.32
C LEU A 103 14.08 -2.83 -44.68
N ILE A 104 14.66 -3.40 -45.73
CA ILE A 104 14.27 -3.13 -47.10
C ILE A 104 13.41 -4.30 -47.59
N VAL A 105 12.20 -4.01 -48.06
CA VAL A 105 11.26 -4.97 -48.64
C VAL A 105 11.19 -4.75 -50.15
N ASN A 106 11.41 -5.81 -50.93
CA ASN A 106 11.26 -5.81 -52.38
C ASN A 106 9.94 -6.47 -52.78
N VAL A 107 8.94 -5.69 -53.21
CA VAL A 107 7.64 -6.22 -53.62
C VAL A 107 7.53 -6.31 -55.15
N GLN A 108 7.23 -7.50 -55.66
CA GLN A 108 6.97 -7.77 -57.07
C GLN A 108 5.49 -8.16 -57.32
N GLY A 109 5.02 -8.02 -58.56
CA GLY A 109 3.68 -8.48 -58.96
C GLY A 109 2.49 -7.55 -58.66
N GLY A 110 2.69 -6.40 -58.00
CA GLY A 110 1.67 -5.36 -57.80
C GLY A 110 1.65 -4.79 -56.37
N PRO A 111 0.81 -3.78 -56.07
CA PRO A 111 0.63 -3.29 -54.70
C PRO A 111 0.15 -4.40 -53.77
N ALA A 112 0.72 -4.46 -52.57
CA ALA A 112 0.47 -5.52 -51.61
C ALA A 112 0.46 -4.98 -50.18
N LYS A 113 0.12 -5.85 -49.22
CA LYS A 113 0.19 -5.55 -47.80
C LYS A 113 1.06 -6.57 -47.08
N LEU A 114 1.94 -6.06 -46.23
CA LEU A 114 2.86 -6.85 -45.42
C LEU A 114 2.36 -6.97 -43.98
N ASP A 115 2.32 -8.20 -43.47
CA ASP A 115 2.28 -8.52 -42.04
C ASP A 115 3.61 -9.20 -41.67
N ALA A 116 4.35 -8.69 -40.69
CA ALA A 116 5.68 -9.17 -40.35
C ALA A 116 5.95 -9.22 -38.85
N TRP A 117 6.76 -10.19 -38.43
CA TRP A 117 7.12 -10.45 -37.03
C TRP A 117 8.60 -10.78 -36.85
N ILE A 118 9.15 -10.43 -35.69
CA ILE A 118 10.48 -10.82 -35.20
C ILE A 118 10.32 -11.36 -33.77
N ASP A 119 10.87 -12.54 -33.49
CA ASP A 119 10.90 -13.10 -32.13
C ASP A 119 12.00 -12.39 -31.32
N PHE A 120 11.67 -11.26 -30.71
CA PHE A 120 12.67 -10.46 -29.99
C PHE A 120 13.11 -11.10 -28.68
N ASN A 121 12.20 -11.75 -27.94
CA ASN A 121 12.49 -12.38 -26.65
C ASN A 121 13.05 -13.81 -26.78
N ARG A 122 13.21 -14.34 -28.00
CA ARG A 122 13.78 -15.66 -28.29
C ARG A 122 13.06 -16.81 -27.59
N ASN A 123 11.78 -16.64 -27.25
CA ASN A 123 10.95 -17.66 -26.60
C ASN A 123 10.50 -18.77 -27.59
N GLY A 124 10.80 -18.61 -28.88
CA GLY A 124 10.49 -19.57 -29.93
C GLY A 124 9.06 -19.44 -30.48
N ARG A 125 8.41 -18.29 -30.29
CA ARG A 125 7.07 -17.94 -30.78
C ARG A 125 7.08 -16.50 -31.30
N TRP A 126 5.99 -16.14 -31.97
CA TRP A 126 5.72 -14.76 -32.41
C TRP A 126 4.40 -14.26 -31.78
N ASP A 127 4.22 -14.49 -30.48
CA ASP A 127 2.97 -14.22 -29.75
C ASP A 127 2.99 -12.95 -28.88
N GLY A 128 4.11 -12.23 -28.81
CA GLY A 128 4.28 -10.97 -28.10
C GLY A 128 3.71 -9.75 -28.85
N GLY A 129 3.17 -8.78 -28.10
CA GLY A 129 2.63 -7.53 -28.66
C GLY A 129 3.69 -6.65 -29.35
N SER A 130 4.93 -6.69 -28.89
CA SER A 130 6.11 -5.99 -29.42
C SER A 130 6.78 -6.71 -30.60
N GLU A 131 6.40 -7.95 -30.89
CA GLU A 131 7.03 -8.80 -31.91
C GLU A 131 6.48 -8.56 -33.32
N LYS A 132 5.33 -7.88 -33.46
CA LYS A 132 4.73 -7.58 -34.77
C LYS A 132 5.23 -6.23 -35.31
N ILE A 133 6.23 -6.29 -36.20
CA ILE A 133 6.87 -5.10 -36.78
C ILE A 133 6.12 -4.48 -37.98
N ALA A 134 5.17 -5.21 -38.60
CA ALA A 134 4.30 -4.64 -39.63
C ALA A 134 2.91 -5.26 -39.56
N SER A 135 1.87 -4.42 -39.63
CA SER A 135 0.46 -4.85 -39.61
C SER A 135 -0.28 -4.32 -40.82
N SER A 136 -0.49 -5.18 -41.83
CA SER A 136 -1.14 -4.83 -43.09
C SER A 136 -0.55 -3.60 -43.79
N LEU A 137 0.76 -3.40 -43.66
CA LEU A 137 1.48 -2.24 -44.17
C LEU A 137 1.40 -2.21 -45.70
N SER A 138 0.85 -1.14 -46.27
CA SER A 138 0.64 -1.05 -47.73
C SER A 138 1.94 -0.69 -48.43
N LEU A 139 2.42 -1.59 -49.29
CA LEU A 139 3.66 -1.44 -50.04
C LEU A 139 3.36 -1.33 -51.54
N ALA A 140 4.05 -0.40 -52.19
CA ALA A 140 4.06 -0.31 -53.65
C ALA A 140 5.02 -1.36 -54.24
N SER A 141 4.84 -1.72 -55.50
CA SER A 141 5.80 -2.60 -56.17
C SER A 141 7.15 -1.88 -56.34
N GLY A 142 8.24 -2.57 -56.01
CA GLY A 142 9.59 -2.03 -55.90
C GLY A 142 10.13 -2.15 -54.47
N PHE A 143 11.25 -1.48 -54.21
CA PHE A 143 11.87 -1.43 -52.88
C PHE A 143 11.15 -0.40 -52.00
N SER A 144 10.82 -0.81 -50.78
CA SER A 144 10.26 0.05 -49.74
C SER A 144 11.04 -0.17 -48.44
N THR A 145 11.32 0.91 -47.72
CA THR A 145 11.92 0.83 -46.37
C THR A 145 10.80 0.71 -45.34
N VAL A 146 10.95 -0.23 -44.42
CA VAL A 146 10.06 -0.41 -43.26
C VAL A 146 10.90 -0.15 -42.02
N ASN A 147 10.49 0.85 -41.23
CA ASN A 147 11.11 1.18 -39.96
C ASN A 147 10.33 0.50 -38.83
N PHE A 148 11.06 0.00 -37.84
CA PHE A 148 10.54 -0.62 -36.65
C PHE A 148 11.54 -0.44 -35.52
N ASP A 149 11.07 -0.51 -34.28
CA ASP A 149 11.95 -0.47 -33.12
C ASP A 149 12.30 -1.89 -32.70
N VAL A 150 13.55 -2.11 -32.28
CA VAL A 150 13.98 -3.32 -31.59
C VAL A 150 13.67 -3.11 -30.11
N PRO A 151 12.77 -3.89 -29.52
CA PRO A 151 12.42 -3.75 -28.11
C PRO A 151 13.66 -3.86 -27.20
N ILE A 152 13.64 -3.10 -26.12
CA ILE A 152 14.71 -3.11 -25.10
C ILE A 152 14.74 -4.43 -24.31
N ASP A 153 13.63 -5.19 -24.30
CA ASP A 153 13.52 -6.56 -23.77
C ASP A 153 13.89 -7.64 -24.81
N ALA A 154 14.47 -7.26 -25.96
CA ALA A 154 14.97 -8.22 -26.92
C ALA A 154 16.15 -9.01 -26.32
N GLU A 155 16.12 -10.33 -26.43
CA GLU A 155 17.23 -11.17 -26.03
C GLU A 155 18.32 -11.16 -27.10
N SER A 156 19.56 -10.85 -26.71
CA SER A 156 20.71 -10.96 -27.61
C SER A 156 20.92 -12.40 -28.08
N GLY A 157 21.33 -12.59 -29.34
CA GLY A 157 21.57 -13.89 -29.94
C GLY A 157 20.89 -14.10 -31.29
N LEU A 158 20.90 -15.34 -31.76
CA LEU A 158 20.22 -15.73 -33.01
C LEU A 158 18.71 -15.87 -32.77
N SER A 159 17.92 -15.20 -33.60
CA SER A 159 16.46 -15.27 -33.63
C SER A 159 15.92 -15.39 -35.07
N PHE A 160 14.60 -15.43 -35.24
CA PHE A 160 13.92 -15.61 -36.52
C PHE A 160 12.80 -14.59 -36.74
N ALA A 161 12.68 -14.15 -37.99
CA ALA A 161 11.62 -13.28 -38.47
C ALA A 161 10.72 -14.00 -39.46
N ARG A 162 9.45 -13.58 -39.53
CA ARG A 162 8.46 -14.07 -40.49
C ARG A 162 7.81 -12.92 -41.23
N PHE A 163 7.79 -12.98 -42.56
CA PHE A 163 7.20 -11.98 -43.43
C PHE A 163 6.08 -12.61 -44.25
N ARG A 164 4.88 -12.04 -44.20
CA ARG A 164 3.72 -12.53 -44.95
C ARG A 164 3.13 -11.41 -45.80
N LEU A 165 3.21 -11.57 -47.12
CA LEU A 165 2.73 -10.61 -48.09
C LEU A 165 1.43 -11.10 -48.73
N SER A 166 0.40 -10.26 -48.87
CA SER A 166 -0.83 -10.60 -49.59
C SER A 166 -1.53 -9.38 -50.18
N SER A 167 -2.55 -9.57 -51.03
CA SER A 167 -3.34 -8.42 -51.52
C SER A 167 -4.31 -7.86 -50.48
N ALA A 168 -4.73 -8.69 -49.51
CA ALA A 168 -5.76 -8.33 -48.52
C ALA A 168 -5.18 -7.75 -47.22
N GLY A 169 -4.03 -8.27 -46.76
CA GLY A 169 -3.47 -8.05 -45.43
C GLY A 169 -4.31 -8.69 -44.31
N GLY A 170 -3.91 -8.47 -43.07
CA GLY A 170 -4.61 -8.91 -41.87
C GLY A 170 -4.32 -10.38 -41.55
N LEU A 171 -3.14 -10.85 -41.94
CA LEU A 171 -2.71 -12.22 -41.72
C LEU A 171 -2.21 -12.39 -40.27
N GLY A 172 -2.43 -13.59 -39.72
CA GLY A 172 -1.82 -14.00 -38.46
C GLY A 172 -0.41 -14.57 -38.68
N VAL A 173 0.25 -14.97 -37.60
CA VAL A 173 1.57 -15.64 -37.65
C VAL A 173 1.54 -17.02 -38.30
N SER A 174 0.33 -17.61 -38.41
CA SER A 174 0.08 -18.95 -38.94
C SER A 174 -1.20 -18.98 -39.80
N GLY A 175 -1.52 -20.11 -40.44
CA GLY A 175 -2.73 -20.30 -41.25
C GLY A 175 -2.61 -19.90 -42.72
N GLU A 176 -3.68 -20.14 -43.49
CA GLU A 176 -3.73 -19.95 -44.95
C GLU A 176 -4.07 -18.52 -45.37
N ALA A 177 -3.31 -18.01 -46.34
CA ALA A 177 -3.65 -16.80 -47.09
C ALA A 177 -4.16 -17.14 -48.50
N ALA A 178 -5.12 -16.34 -48.99
CA ALA A 178 -5.79 -16.57 -50.27
C ALA A 178 -4.91 -16.28 -51.50
N ASP A 179 -3.83 -15.52 -51.32
CA ASP A 179 -2.82 -15.15 -52.30
C ASP A 179 -1.57 -14.61 -51.58
N GLY A 180 -0.49 -14.37 -52.30
CA GLY A 180 0.73 -13.78 -51.79
C GLY A 180 1.86 -14.79 -51.54
N GLU A 181 2.71 -14.49 -50.57
CA GLU A 181 3.95 -15.23 -50.24
C GLU A 181 4.32 -15.12 -48.76
N VAL A 182 5.04 -16.11 -48.24
CA VAL A 182 5.64 -16.14 -46.90
C VAL A 182 7.14 -16.42 -46.98
N GLU A 183 7.95 -15.64 -46.28
CA GLU A 183 9.39 -15.89 -46.14
C GLU A 183 9.78 -15.81 -44.66
N ASP A 184 10.68 -16.69 -44.22
CA ASP A 184 11.27 -16.70 -42.88
C ASP A 184 12.78 -16.38 -42.97
N TYR A 185 13.35 -15.65 -41.99
CA TYR A 185 14.77 -15.26 -42.01
C TYR A 185 15.44 -15.45 -40.65
N PRO A 186 16.69 -15.95 -40.59
CA PRO A 186 17.50 -15.86 -39.38
C PRO A 186 18.05 -14.45 -39.24
N LEU A 187 18.08 -13.92 -38.02
CA LEU A 187 18.71 -12.65 -37.70
C LEU A 187 19.47 -12.71 -36.38
N SER A 188 20.46 -11.83 -36.22
CA SER A 188 21.23 -11.72 -34.99
C SER A 188 20.90 -10.40 -34.30
N ILE A 189 20.59 -10.49 -33.01
CA ILE A 189 20.40 -9.35 -32.12
C ILE A 189 21.67 -9.23 -31.27
N GLY A 190 22.43 -8.14 -31.43
CA GLY A 190 23.60 -7.84 -30.60
C GLY A 190 23.20 -7.35 -29.21
N GLY A 191 23.89 -7.78 -28.16
CA GLY A 191 23.68 -7.29 -26.79
C GLY A 191 24.27 -5.90 -26.53
N LEU A 192 23.86 -5.28 -25.42
CA LEU A 192 24.45 -4.04 -24.88
C LEU A 192 25.84 -4.34 -24.29
N ALA A 193 26.82 -3.45 -24.45
CA ALA A 193 28.11 -3.61 -23.77
C ALA A 193 27.98 -3.16 -22.31
N ALA A 194 28.69 -3.82 -21.39
CA ALA A 194 28.63 -3.59 -19.94
C ALA A 194 29.22 -2.24 -19.45
N THR A 195 29.35 -1.26 -20.34
CA THR A 195 29.77 0.12 -20.05
C THR A 195 28.78 1.16 -20.61
N ASP A 196 27.70 0.70 -21.24
CA ASP A 196 26.70 1.59 -21.85
C ASP A 196 25.63 1.91 -20.79
N VAL A 197 25.86 2.94 -19.98
CA VAL A 197 24.76 3.63 -19.30
C VAL A 197 24.03 4.42 -20.37
N VAL A 198 22.97 3.83 -20.91
CA VAL A 198 22.06 4.55 -21.81
C VAL A 198 21.20 5.44 -20.93
N LEU A 199 21.57 6.72 -20.81
CA LEU A 199 20.68 7.70 -20.22
C LEU A 199 19.35 7.69 -21.00
N PRO A 200 18.20 7.66 -20.31
CA PRO A 200 16.92 7.82 -20.98
C PRO A 200 16.95 9.13 -21.79
N HIS A 201 16.52 9.07 -23.03
CA HIS A 201 16.52 10.23 -23.92
C HIS A 201 15.12 10.50 -24.46
N GLU A 202 14.80 11.78 -24.59
CA GLU A 202 13.57 12.26 -25.20
C GLU A 202 13.89 13.19 -26.37
N LEU A 203 13.08 13.12 -27.42
CA LEU A 203 13.11 14.10 -28.51
C LEU A 203 12.23 15.28 -28.11
N ILE A 204 12.82 16.47 -28.01
CA ILE A 204 12.07 17.68 -27.67
C ILE A 204 11.50 18.34 -28.92
N GLY A 205 10.19 18.55 -28.89
CA GLY A 205 9.43 19.35 -29.86
C GLY A 205 8.33 18.59 -30.60
N PRO A 206 7.34 19.31 -31.17
CA PRO A 206 6.24 18.68 -31.91
C PRO A 206 6.74 18.03 -33.20
N ALA A 207 6.10 16.94 -33.63
CA ALA A 207 6.46 16.24 -34.87
C ALA A 207 6.58 17.19 -36.07
N GLY A 208 7.78 17.24 -36.67
CA GLY A 208 8.11 18.16 -37.77
C GLY A 208 8.84 19.44 -37.34
N THR A 209 9.43 19.45 -36.14
CA THR A 209 10.51 20.37 -35.76
C THR A 209 11.56 20.48 -36.87
N PRO A 210 12.02 21.69 -37.23
CA PRO A 210 13.09 21.82 -38.19
C PRO A 210 14.46 21.55 -37.54
N GLU A 211 15.45 21.24 -38.37
CA GLU A 211 16.87 21.20 -38.01
C GLU A 211 17.28 22.40 -37.12
N ILE A 212 17.91 22.12 -35.99
CA ILE A 212 18.44 23.11 -35.05
C ILE A 212 19.92 23.34 -35.36
N GLY A 213 20.34 24.60 -35.50
CA GLY A 213 21.73 24.97 -35.79
C GLY A 213 22.51 25.51 -34.60
N ALA A 214 21.85 26.27 -33.72
CA ALA A 214 22.41 26.79 -32.48
C ALA A 214 21.26 27.03 -31.51
N PHE A 215 21.49 26.87 -30.21
CA PHE A 215 20.46 27.06 -29.19
C PHE A 215 21.04 27.59 -27.88
N ALA A 216 20.16 28.09 -27.00
CA ALA A 216 20.46 28.46 -25.63
C ALA A 216 19.33 27.95 -24.71
N ALA A 217 19.70 27.54 -23.50
CA ALA A 217 18.76 27.11 -22.45
C ALA A 217 18.68 28.14 -21.33
N SER A 218 17.48 28.58 -20.97
CA SER A 218 17.24 29.53 -19.87
C SER A 218 15.75 29.57 -19.54
N ASP A 219 15.37 29.95 -18.33
CA ASP A 219 13.99 30.33 -17.99
C ASP A 219 13.64 31.67 -18.68
N ILE A 220 12.83 31.63 -19.74
CA ILE A 220 12.55 32.77 -20.63
C ILE A 220 11.30 33.54 -20.16
N ASP A 221 10.33 32.84 -19.55
CA ASP A 221 9.04 33.43 -19.17
C ASP A 221 8.88 33.63 -17.64
N ARG A 222 9.88 33.22 -16.86
CA ARG A 222 9.96 33.33 -15.40
C ARG A 222 8.92 32.50 -14.66
N ASP A 223 8.48 31.38 -15.21
CA ASP A 223 7.67 30.41 -14.48
C ASP A 223 8.50 29.46 -13.61
N GLY A 224 9.82 29.45 -13.82
CA GLY A 224 10.80 28.67 -13.09
C GLY A 224 11.37 27.52 -13.92
N ASP A 225 10.73 27.17 -15.04
CA ASP A 225 11.11 26.06 -15.90
C ASP A 225 12.11 26.50 -16.97
N VAL A 226 13.11 25.65 -17.25
CA VAL A 226 14.13 25.97 -18.26
C VAL A 226 13.52 25.76 -19.65
N ASP A 227 13.58 26.82 -20.46
CA ASP A 227 13.13 26.85 -21.85
C ASP A 227 14.30 26.72 -22.83
N LEU A 228 13.99 26.48 -24.11
CA LEU A 228 14.98 26.46 -25.18
C LEU A 228 14.69 27.53 -26.25
N ILE A 229 15.68 28.35 -26.58
CA ILE A 229 15.65 29.23 -27.76
C ILE A 229 16.60 28.68 -28.81
N ALA A 230 16.12 28.54 -30.04
CA ALA A 230 16.87 27.89 -31.10
C ALA A 230 16.85 28.66 -32.42
N THR A 231 17.89 28.46 -33.21
CA THR A 231 17.95 28.89 -34.61
C THR A 231 17.79 27.68 -35.53
N SER A 232 17.05 27.84 -36.61
CA SER A 232 16.93 26.83 -37.67
C SER A 232 17.52 27.36 -38.97
N PRO A 233 18.72 26.88 -39.36
CA PRO A 233 19.34 27.24 -40.64
C PRO A 233 18.51 26.78 -41.86
N ALA A 234 17.86 25.61 -41.75
CA ALA A 234 17.07 25.03 -42.83
C ALA A 234 15.82 25.85 -43.17
N THR A 235 15.12 26.36 -42.14
CA THR A 235 13.89 27.15 -42.33
C THR A 235 14.10 28.65 -42.20
N ASN A 236 15.27 29.12 -41.76
CA ASN A 236 15.59 30.51 -41.41
C ASN A 236 14.61 31.04 -40.34
N GLN A 237 14.54 30.34 -39.21
CA GLN A 237 13.65 30.68 -38.11
C GLN A 237 14.41 30.86 -36.80
N LEU A 238 13.99 31.84 -36.02
CA LEU A 238 14.28 31.94 -34.58
C LEU A 238 13.07 31.37 -33.84
N LEU A 239 13.30 30.36 -33.02
CA LEU A 239 12.31 29.51 -32.38
C LEU A 239 12.41 29.64 -30.86
N TYR A 240 11.27 29.57 -30.18
CA TYR A 240 11.15 29.48 -28.73
C TYR A 240 10.36 28.22 -28.40
N PHE A 241 10.91 27.39 -27.52
CA PHE A 241 10.29 26.16 -27.02
C PHE A 241 10.02 26.38 -25.54
N GLU A 242 8.76 26.72 -25.24
CA GLU A 242 8.23 27.00 -23.90
C GLU A 242 7.98 25.68 -23.16
N ASN A 243 8.66 25.44 -22.05
CA ASN A 243 8.49 24.28 -21.18
C ASN A 243 7.34 24.55 -20.20
N ASP A 244 6.31 23.70 -20.19
CA ASP A 244 5.14 23.90 -19.34
C ASP A 244 5.28 23.36 -17.90
N GLY A 245 6.49 23.01 -17.49
CA GLY A 245 6.82 22.39 -16.20
C GLY A 245 6.37 20.92 -16.06
N SER A 246 5.84 20.34 -17.14
CA SER A 246 5.50 18.92 -17.22
C SER A 246 6.31 18.19 -18.29
N GLU A 247 7.49 18.73 -18.61
CA GLU A 247 8.42 18.20 -19.62
C GLU A 247 7.85 18.28 -21.05
N ARG A 248 6.90 19.20 -21.28
CA ARG A 248 6.27 19.38 -22.59
C ARG A 248 6.62 20.75 -23.13
N PHE A 249 7.11 20.75 -24.36
CA PHE A 249 7.56 21.96 -25.03
C PHE A 249 6.57 22.45 -26.10
N GLU A 250 6.07 23.68 -25.97
CA GLU A 250 5.31 24.38 -27.01
C GLU A 250 6.23 25.20 -27.91
N GLN A 251 6.23 24.91 -29.21
CA GLN A 251 7.06 25.63 -30.17
C GLN A 251 6.39 26.91 -30.70
N HIS A 252 7.08 28.02 -30.54
CA HIS A 252 6.76 29.34 -31.07
C HIS A 252 7.80 29.82 -32.07
N VAL A 253 7.38 30.63 -33.04
CA VAL A 253 8.27 31.27 -34.02
C VAL A 253 8.40 32.74 -33.65
N ILE A 254 9.59 33.16 -33.22
CA ILE A 254 9.88 34.56 -32.87
C ILE A 254 10.06 35.41 -34.13
N ASP A 255 10.91 34.95 -35.06
CA ASP A 255 11.22 35.68 -36.30
C ASP A 255 11.63 34.76 -37.45
N GLN A 256 11.59 35.27 -38.68
CA GLN A 256 12.08 34.59 -39.88
C GLN A 256 13.48 35.10 -40.24
N ILE A 257 14.47 34.63 -39.49
CA ILE A 257 15.86 35.10 -39.60
C ILE A 257 16.84 33.94 -39.65
N ASN A 258 17.90 34.11 -40.45
CA ASN A 258 19.02 33.18 -40.51
C ASN A 258 20.11 33.69 -39.57
N ALA A 259 20.12 33.13 -38.37
CA ALA A 259 21.13 33.37 -37.37
C ALA A 259 22.10 32.20 -37.32
N THR A 260 23.36 32.48 -37.00
CA THR A 260 24.42 31.47 -36.88
C THR A 260 24.79 31.17 -35.45
N GLU A 261 24.49 32.09 -34.53
CA GLU A 261 24.80 31.98 -33.10
C GLU A 261 23.70 32.66 -32.30
N ILE A 262 23.49 32.20 -31.06
CA ILE A 262 22.48 32.73 -30.15
C ILE A 262 22.98 32.76 -28.71
N VAL A 263 22.64 33.82 -27.98
CA VAL A 263 22.86 33.92 -26.53
C VAL A 263 21.59 34.45 -25.88
N ALA A 264 21.20 33.84 -24.76
CA ALA A 264 20.07 34.25 -23.94
C ALA A 264 20.59 34.87 -22.64
N ARG A 265 20.35 36.17 -22.42
CA ARG A 265 20.74 36.88 -21.19
C ARG A 265 19.92 38.15 -21.02
N ASP A 266 19.64 38.53 -19.78
CA ASP A 266 19.05 39.84 -19.45
C ASP A 266 20.01 40.98 -19.84
N LEU A 267 19.77 41.60 -21.00
CA LEU A 267 20.66 42.60 -21.58
C LEU A 267 20.39 43.96 -20.93
N ASP A 268 19.11 44.29 -20.67
CA ASP A 268 18.68 45.61 -20.17
C ASP A 268 18.49 45.75 -18.67
N ARG A 269 18.73 44.65 -17.94
CA ARG A 269 18.71 44.55 -16.48
C ARG A 269 17.33 44.84 -15.91
N ASP A 270 16.28 44.59 -16.68
CA ASP A 270 14.91 44.57 -16.17
C ASP A 270 14.51 43.22 -15.55
N GLY A 271 15.41 42.23 -15.69
CA GLY A 271 15.34 40.88 -15.15
C GLY A 271 14.80 39.85 -16.14
N ASP A 272 14.27 40.26 -17.29
CA ASP A 272 13.67 39.37 -18.29
C ASP A 272 14.78 38.92 -19.24
N VAL A 273 14.81 37.63 -19.59
CA VAL A 273 15.90 37.11 -20.43
C VAL A 273 15.69 37.55 -21.87
N ASP A 274 16.64 38.31 -22.41
CA ASP A 274 16.66 38.76 -23.81
C ASP A 274 17.44 37.79 -24.70
N ILE A 275 17.25 37.91 -26.02
CA ILE A 275 17.96 37.08 -27.01
C ILE A 275 18.89 37.95 -27.85
N VAL A 276 20.17 37.60 -27.94
CA VAL A 276 21.14 38.21 -28.86
C VAL A 276 21.52 37.19 -29.94
N ILE A 277 21.47 37.59 -31.20
CA ILE A 277 21.81 36.72 -32.34
C ILE A 277 22.90 37.28 -33.23
N ALA A 278 23.77 36.40 -33.72
CA ALA A 278 24.69 36.66 -34.82
C ALA A 278 24.02 36.32 -36.15
N GLN A 279 24.31 37.13 -37.18
CA GLN A 279 23.80 36.90 -38.54
C GLN A 279 24.94 36.86 -39.55
N GLY A 280 24.70 36.11 -40.64
CA GLY A 280 25.55 36.10 -41.82
C GLY A 280 25.68 37.47 -42.52
N ALA A 281 26.51 37.56 -43.56
CA ALA A 281 26.88 38.82 -44.20
C ALA A 281 25.66 39.68 -44.66
N GLY A 282 25.56 40.92 -44.14
CA GLY A 282 24.49 41.88 -44.43
C GLY A 282 24.59 43.20 -43.66
N ASP A 283 23.60 44.09 -43.75
CA ASP A 283 23.58 45.43 -43.09
C ASP A 283 23.29 45.38 -41.57
N ARG A 284 23.01 44.19 -41.02
CA ARG A 284 22.68 43.92 -39.61
C ARG A 284 23.31 42.59 -39.23
N VAL A 285 24.50 42.60 -38.62
CA VAL A 285 25.24 41.34 -38.32
C VAL A 285 25.09 40.89 -36.87
N VAL A 286 24.55 41.76 -36.01
CA VAL A 286 24.12 41.46 -34.64
C VAL A 286 22.76 42.14 -34.42
N SER A 287 21.79 41.38 -33.89
CA SER A 287 20.48 41.89 -33.45
C SER A 287 20.18 41.35 -32.07
N TRP A 288 19.37 42.08 -31.30
CA TRP A 288 18.85 41.58 -30.03
C TRP A 288 17.34 41.69 -30.00
N TYR A 289 16.68 40.83 -29.27
CA TYR A 289 15.23 40.75 -29.13
C TYR A 289 14.90 40.99 -27.66
N GLU A 290 14.26 42.12 -27.40
CA GLU A 290 13.86 42.55 -26.06
C GLU A 290 12.66 41.74 -25.60
N ASN A 291 12.79 41.08 -24.45
CA ASN A 291 11.71 40.37 -23.80
C ASN A 291 10.84 41.35 -23.01
N THR A 292 9.95 42.04 -23.73
CA THR A 292 9.12 43.13 -23.16
C THR A 292 8.07 42.67 -22.14
N SER A 293 7.83 41.36 -22.09
CA SER A 293 7.02 40.64 -21.12
C SER A 293 7.25 39.15 -21.36
N PRO A 294 7.22 38.27 -20.34
CA PRO A 294 7.43 36.83 -20.45
C PRO A 294 7.02 36.19 -21.79
N GLY A 295 8.01 35.67 -22.53
CA GLY A 295 7.84 35.03 -23.84
C GLY A 295 7.52 35.96 -25.03
N VAL A 296 7.49 37.29 -24.84
CA VAL A 296 7.10 38.28 -25.86
C VAL A 296 8.27 39.15 -26.30
N PHE A 297 8.80 38.79 -27.45
CA PHE A 297 10.01 39.40 -28.01
C PHE A 297 9.75 40.55 -29.00
N VAL A 298 10.52 41.62 -28.85
CA VAL A 298 10.55 42.75 -29.78
C VAL A 298 11.95 42.89 -30.39
N ALA A 299 12.04 42.70 -31.70
CA ALA A 299 13.30 42.87 -32.42
C ALA A 299 13.85 44.30 -32.32
N ARG A 300 15.06 44.41 -31.77
CA ARG A 300 15.92 45.60 -31.76
C ARG A 300 17.12 45.34 -32.66
N SER A 301 17.81 46.38 -33.09
CA SER A 301 18.97 46.16 -33.95
C SER A 301 20.08 47.13 -33.68
N ILE A 302 21.28 46.58 -33.74
CA ILE A 302 22.51 47.29 -33.50
C ILE A 302 23.13 47.58 -34.86
N ASN A 303 23.43 48.85 -35.14
CA ASN A 303 24.01 49.24 -36.42
C ASN A 303 25.50 48.94 -36.40
N THR A 304 25.93 47.95 -37.15
CA THR A 304 27.25 47.35 -36.96
C THR A 304 28.38 48.00 -37.73
N ARG A 305 28.16 48.99 -38.61
CA ARG A 305 29.19 49.55 -39.54
C ARG A 305 29.94 48.50 -40.41
N LEU A 306 29.65 47.20 -40.28
CA LEU A 306 30.35 46.06 -40.87
C LEU A 306 29.52 45.38 -41.97
N SER A 307 28.93 46.16 -42.88
CA SER A 307 27.90 45.72 -43.83
C SER A 307 28.34 44.69 -44.91
N SER A 308 29.58 44.20 -44.86
CA SER A 308 30.13 43.26 -45.84
C SER A 308 30.75 41.99 -45.24
N VAL A 309 30.69 41.80 -43.92
CA VAL A 309 31.34 40.67 -43.25
C VAL A 309 30.39 40.07 -42.23
N GLY A 310 30.15 38.75 -42.28
CA GLY A 310 29.29 38.05 -41.33
C GLY A 310 29.98 37.82 -39.99
N VAL A 311 29.19 37.67 -38.94
CA VAL A 311 29.61 37.24 -37.60
C VAL A 311 29.35 35.74 -37.49
N THR A 312 30.23 35.01 -36.82
CA THR A 312 30.10 33.55 -36.63
C THR A 312 29.91 33.13 -35.18
N THR A 313 30.32 33.97 -34.24
CA THR A 313 30.25 33.70 -32.80
C THR A 313 30.11 35.02 -32.04
N LEU A 314 29.43 35.00 -30.90
CA LEU A 314 29.26 36.13 -30.00
C LEU A 314 29.10 35.65 -28.56
N ASP A 315 29.32 36.56 -27.62
CA ASP A 315 28.98 36.39 -26.20
C ASP A 315 28.70 37.77 -25.58
N VAL A 316 28.06 37.81 -24.41
CA VAL A 316 27.61 39.06 -23.76
C VAL A 316 28.02 39.12 -22.29
N GLY A 317 28.50 40.28 -21.84
CA GLY A 317 29.00 40.48 -20.48
C GLY A 317 29.40 41.93 -20.23
N ASP A 318 29.65 42.32 -18.98
CA ASP A 318 30.13 43.66 -18.62
C ASP A 318 31.65 43.74 -18.87
N ILE A 319 32.04 44.17 -20.07
CA ILE A 319 33.43 44.09 -20.54
C ILE A 319 34.25 45.27 -20.04
N ASP A 320 33.67 46.46 -19.87
CA ASP A 320 34.41 47.63 -19.37
C ASP A 320 34.17 47.97 -17.89
N GLY A 321 33.45 47.11 -17.18
CA GLY A 321 33.23 47.18 -15.73
C GLY A 321 32.35 48.35 -15.32
N ASP A 322 31.54 48.88 -16.24
CA ASP A 322 30.69 50.04 -16.00
C ASP A 322 29.30 49.67 -15.44
N GLY A 323 28.98 48.38 -15.40
CA GLY A 323 27.72 47.89 -14.90
C GLY A 323 26.63 47.88 -15.97
N ASP A 324 26.95 47.87 -17.26
CA ASP A 324 26.01 47.60 -18.34
C ASP A 324 26.48 46.36 -19.14
N ILE A 325 25.56 45.56 -19.70
CA ILE A 325 25.95 44.36 -20.46
C ILE A 325 26.33 44.75 -21.89
N ASP A 326 27.54 44.37 -22.29
CA ASP A 326 28.14 44.55 -23.60
C ASP A 326 28.02 43.29 -24.47
N ILE A 327 28.33 43.41 -25.76
CA ILE A 327 28.27 42.29 -26.72
C ILE A 327 29.60 42.15 -27.44
N ALA A 328 30.34 41.07 -27.21
CA ALA A 328 31.56 40.69 -27.94
C ALA A 328 31.24 39.76 -29.12
N PHE A 329 31.99 39.85 -30.20
CA PHE A 329 31.77 39.01 -31.38
C PHE A 329 32.99 38.87 -32.29
N GLY A 330 33.09 37.71 -32.94
CA GLY A 330 34.14 37.36 -33.89
C GLY A 330 33.76 37.65 -35.34
N VAL A 331 34.70 38.17 -36.14
CA VAL A 331 34.47 38.51 -37.56
C VAL A 331 35.50 37.80 -38.46
N PRO A 332 35.15 36.63 -39.06
CA PRO A 332 36.10 35.76 -39.79
C PRO A 332 36.74 36.25 -41.07
N ARG A 333 36.31 37.37 -41.66
CA ARG A 333 37.02 37.91 -42.84
C ARG A 333 37.87 39.14 -42.52
N ASP A 334 37.60 39.76 -41.38
CA ASP A 334 38.41 40.85 -40.83
C ASP A 334 39.40 40.30 -39.79
N ASP A 335 39.32 39.00 -39.52
CA ASP A 335 40.17 38.23 -38.66
C ASP A 335 40.37 38.95 -37.29
N SER A 336 39.27 39.47 -36.73
CA SER A 336 39.27 40.37 -35.58
C SER A 336 38.10 40.07 -34.66
N VAL A 337 38.30 40.39 -33.38
CA VAL A 337 37.26 40.44 -32.35
C VAL A 337 36.87 41.91 -32.13
N TYR A 338 35.57 42.15 -32.02
CA TYR A 338 34.97 43.45 -31.74
C TYR A 338 34.01 43.32 -30.58
N TRP A 339 33.64 44.46 -30.00
CA TRP A 339 32.56 44.49 -29.01
C TRP A 339 31.74 45.77 -29.10
N PHE A 340 30.50 45.71 -28.63
CA PHE A 340 29.59 46.83 -28.51
C PHE A 340 29.46 47.22 -27.05
N ALA A 341 30.03 48.38 -26.69
CA ALA A 341 29.92 48.95 -25.36
C ALA A 341 28.51 49.54 -25.17
N ASN A 342 27.74 49.02 -24.23
CA ASN A 342 26.47 49.60 -23.83
C ASN A 342 26.72 50.92 -23.09
N ARG A 343 25.73 51.82 -23.10
CA ARG A 343 25.82 53.15 -22.48
C ARG A 343 24.83 53.32 -21.33
N GLY A 344 24.22 52.22 -20.91
CA GLY A 344 23.14 52.17 -19.91
C GLY A 344 21.79 52.65 -20.41
N ASP A 345 21.65 52.92 -21.71
CA ASP A 345 20.39 53.31 -22.35
C ASP A 345 20.04 52.46 -23.58
N MET A 346 20.66 51.27 -23.69
CA MET A 346 20.55 50.37 -24.85
C MET A 346 21.00 51.00 -26.17
N THR A 347 21.88 52.00 -26.08
CA THR A 347 22.65 52.48 -27.22
C THR A 347 24.09 52.01 -27.13
N PHE A 348 24.63 51.52 -28.25
CA PHE A 348 25.91 50.83 -28.28
C PHE A 348 26.99 51.62 -29.01
N ASP A 349 28.20 51.63 -28.44
CA ASP A 349 29.42 52.11 -29.06
C ASP A 349 30.26 50.96 -29.59
N PHE A 350 30.55 50.98 -30.89
CA PHE A 350 31.42 49.98 -31.52
C PHE A 350 32.89 50.15 -31.09
N ARG A 351 33.48 49.09 -30.54
CA ARG A 351 34.86 49.00 -30.07
C ARG A 351 35.58 47.82 -30.75
N SER A 352 36.90 47.86 -30.76
CA SER A 352 37.77 46.83 -31.35
C SER A 352 38.88 46.50 -30.37
N THR A 353 39.18 45.21 -30.21
CA THR A 353 40.23 44.71 -29.32
C THR A 353 41.58 44.56 -30.05
N SER A 354 41.60 44.53 -31.39
CA SER A 354 42.79 44.28 -32.22
C SER A 354 43.73 45.49 -32.37
N THR A 355 44.28 45.99 -31.26
CA THR A 355 45.17 47.16 -31.27
C THR A 355 46.65 46.81 -31.59
N PHE A 356 47.03 45.53 -31.59
CA PHE A 356 48.44 45.08 -31.61
C PHE A 356 48.90 44.28 -32.84
N GLY A 357 48.06 44.14 -33.87
CA GLY A 357 48.44 43.48 -35.13
C GLY A 357 48.47 41.95 -35.08
N TYR A 358 47.93 41.36 -34.01
CA TYR A 358 47.48 39.98 -33.98
C TYR A 358 46.00 39.92 -34.37
N ILE A 359 45.66 38.87 -35.10
CA ILE A 359 44.50 38.78 -35.97
C ILE A 359 43.96 37.37 -35.73
N ALA A 360 42.81 37.23 -35.06
CA ALA A 360 42.19 35.92 -34.81
C ALA A 360 41.62 35.42 -36.14
N ASP A 361 42.26 34.43 -36.74
CA ASP A 361 42.07 34.10 -38.14
C ASP A 361 40.95 33.07 -38.31
N ALA A 362 39.75 33.58 -38.63
CA ALA A 362 38.47 32.87 -38.62
C ALA A 362 38.00 32.41 -37.20
N PRO A 363 37.61 33.34 -36.31
CA PRO A 363 37.08 32.99 -35.00
C PRO A 363 35.80 32.17 -35.15
N ARG A 364 35.76 31.00 -34.51
CA ARG A 364 34.62 30.08 -34.56
C ARG A 364 33.81 30.04 -33.27
N GLU A 365 34.45 30.31 -32.15
CA GLU A 365 33.86 30.27 -30.81
C GLU A 365 34.55 31.33 -29.96
N LEU A 366 33.80 31.98 -29.08
CA LEU A 366 34.22 33.06 -28.21
C LEU A 366 33.51 32.91 -26.86
N THR A 367 34.23 33.07 -25.75
CA THR A 367 33.64 33.12 -24.41
C THR A 367 34.24 34.27 -23.59
N LEU A 368 33.42 34.87 -22.73
CA LEU A 368 33.79 35.91 -21.77
C LEU A 368 33.86 35.34 -20.37
N VAL A 369 35.03 35.43 -19.73
CA VAL A 369 35.26 34.89 -18.40
C VAL A 369 36.28 35.73 -17.65
N ASP A 370 36.12 35.91 -16.34
CA ASP A 370 37.12 36.51 -15.45
C ASP A 370 38.17 35.45 -15.11
N PHE A 371 39.22 35.35 -15.93
CA PHE A 371 40.14 34.22 -15.90
C PHE A 371 41.12 34.28 -14.72
N GLU A 372 41.54 35.47 -14.33
CA GLU A 372 42.45 35.72 -13.21
C GLU A 372 41.75 36.05 -11.87
N GLY A 373 40.42 36.13 -11.86
CA GLY A 373 39.63 36.45 -10.67
C GLY A 373 39.80 37.91 -10.20
N ASP A 374 40.08 38.83 -11.12
CA ASP A 374 40.29 40.24 -10.81
C ASP A 374 39.02 41.11 -11.01
N GLY A 375 37.98 40.51 -11.58
CA GLY A 375 36.65 41.08 -11.77
C GLY A 375 36.42 41.73 -13.14
N ASP A 376 37.44 41.78 -14.01
CA ASP A 376 37.30 42.24 -15.39
C ASP A 376 37.12 41.02 -16.32
N LEU A 377 36.11 41.01 -17.19
CA LEU A 377 35.89 39.87 -18.10
C LEU A 377 36.91 39.87 -19.24
N ASP A 378 37.59 38.74 -19.43
CA ASP A 378 38.53 38.47 -20.52
C ASP A 378 37.84 37.88 -21.75
N ILE A 379 38.57 37.80 -22.87
CA ILE A 379 38.06 37.18 -24.10
C ILE A 379 38.94 36.01 -24.52
N PHE A 380 38.35 34.82 -24.59
CA PHE A 380 38.93 33.66 -25.25
C PHE A 380 38.30 33.50 -26.63
N VAL A 381 39.12 33.19 -27.64
CA VAL A 381 38.63 32.96 -29.01
C VAL A 381 39.43 31.87 -29.72
N SER A 382 38.75 31.02 -30.49
CA SER A 382 39.41 30.03 -31.34
C SER A 382 40.04 30.65 -32.59
N ASP A 383 41.14 30.07 -33.09
CA ASP A 383 41.86 30.49 -34.30
C ASP A 383 42.02 29.28 -35.25
N VAL A 384 41.54 29.38 -36.51
CA VAL A 384 41.13 28.19 -37.29
C VAL A 384 41.80 28.08 -38.67
N LYS A 385 42.92 28.77 -38.96
CA LYS A 385 43.60 28.56 -40.25
C LYS A 385 44.49 27.30 -40.31
N PRO A 386 44.40 26.45 -41.36
CA PRO A 386 45.21 25.23 -41.54
C PRO A 386 46.74 25.42 -41.67
N ASN A 387 47.22 26.67 -41.67
CA ASN A 387 48.59 27.03 -42.05
C ASN A 387 49.22 28.13 -41.18
N ASP A 388 48.52 28.61 -40.14
CA ASP A 388 49.08 29.39 -39.04
C ASP A 388 48.77 28.66 -37.73
N SER A 389 49.69 28.69 -36.77
CA SER A 389 49.85 27.66 -35.74
C SER A 389 49.18 27.97 -34.40
N THR A 390 48.08 28.72 -34.38
CA THR A 390 47.38 29.11 -33.16
C THR A 390 46.04 28.42 -33.05
N GLY A 391 45.76 27.85 -31.87
CA GLY A 391 44.53 27.12 -31.59
C GLY A 391 43.49 27.97 -30.85
N ILE A 392 43.90 28.62 -29.76
CA ILE A 392 43.05 29.51 -28.93
C ILE A 392 43.88 30.76 -28.58
N VAL A 393 43.24 31.93 -28.56
CA VAL A 393 43.83 33.23 -28.22
C VAL A 393 43.11 33.81 -27.01
N TYR A 394 43.88 34.28 -26.03
CA TYR A 394 43.40 34.92 -24.81
C TYR A 394 43.73 36.43 -24.83
N PHE A 395 42.70 37.24 -24.65
CA PHE A 395 42.80 38.70 -24.51
C PHE A 395 42.48 39.10 -23.07
N GLU A 396 43.54 39.25 -22.26
CA GLU A 396 43.48 39.77 -20.89
C GLU A 396 42.88 41.19 -20.87
N ASN A 397 41.85 41.40 -20.07
CA ASN A 397 41.22 42.69 -19.86
C ASN A 397 41.83 43.40 -18.65
N GLN A 398 42.77 44.30 -18.92
CA GLN A 398 43.46 45.03 -17.85
C GLN A 398 42.66 46.27 -17.39
N GLY A 399 41.33 46.16 -17.40
CA GLY A 399 40.34 47.19 -17.15
C GLY A 399 40.58 48.49 -17.91
N ALA A 400 40.77 49.59 -17.19
CA ALA A 400 41.01 50.91 -17.79
C ALA A 400 42.28 51.00 -18.67
N SER A 401 43.18 50.02 -18.59
CA SER A 401 44.36 49.94 -19.45
C SER A 401 44.07 49.30 -20.83
N GLY A 402 42.86 48.76 -21.00
CA GLY A 402 42.41 48.05 -22.20
C GLY A 402 42.96 46.64 -22.28
N PHE A 403 42.79 46.00 -23.43
CA PHE A 403 43.18 44.60 -23.63
C PHE A 403 44.69 44.42 -23.82
N GLY A 404 45.27 43.53 -23.02
CA GLY A 404 46.53 42.84 -23.27
C GLY A 404 46.33 41.66 -24.23
N ILE A 405 47.43 41.17 -24.80
CA ILE A 405 47.44 39.87 -25.48
C ILE A 405 48.50 39.02 -24.80
N ASP A 406 48.10 37.87 -24.28
CA ASP A 406 49.04 36.83 -23.90
C ASP A 406 48.87 35.64 -24.82
N SER A 407 49.99 35.15 -25.36
CA SER A 407 49.97 33.92 -26.14
C SER A 407 50.05 32.77 -25.16
N LEU A 408 49.01 31.92 -25.11
CA LEU A 408 48.95 30.67 -24.35
C LEU A 408 50.17 29.78 -24.72
N GLY A 409 51.28 30.00 -24.03
CA GLY A 409 52.62 29.56 -24.43
C GLY A 409 52.80 28.06 -24.23
N GLY A 410 52.24 27.24 -25.12
CA GLY A 410 52.33 25.78 -25.08
C GLY A 410 51.18 25.04 -25.78
N ILE A 411 50.01 25.70 -25.94
CA ILE A 411 48.78 25.14 -26.53
C ILE A 411 48.75 25.31 -28.07
N VAL A 412 49.88 25.79 -28.63
CA VAL A 412 50.04 26.23 -30.01
C VAL A 412 50.56 25.12 -30.94
N ASN A 413 49.67 24.53 -31.76
CA ASN A 413 49.92 23.94 -33.11
C ASN A 413 48.75 23.09 -33.65
N ARG A 414 47.49 23.35 -33.26
CA ARG A 414 46.35 22.52 -33.69
C ARG A 414 45.13 23.39 -33.97
N THR A 415 44.23 22.84 -34.78
CA THR A 415 42.96 23.45 -35.13
C THR A 415 41.91 22.91 -34.18
N PHE A 416 41.66 23.64 -33.09
CA PHE A 416 40.55 23.37 -32.18
C PHE A 416 39.23 23.83 -32.81
N VAL A 417 38.19 23.04 -32.62
CA VAL A 417 36.86 23.28 -33.19
C VAL A 417 35.93 23.83 -32.11
N SER A 418 36.08 23.34 -30.88
CA SER A 418 35.37 23.83 -29.69
C SER A 418 36.28 23.81 -28.45
N PHE A 419 35.99 24.66 -27.47
CA PHE A 419 36.66 24.74 -26.18
C PHE A 419 35.72 25.21 -25.07
N ASP A 420 36.06 24.86 -23.82
CA ASP A 420 35.37 25.30 -22.61
C ASP A 420 36.38 25.74 -21.54
N VAL A 421 35.99 26.66 -20.65
CA VAL A 421 36.85 27.29 -19.63
C VAL A 421 36.22 27.14 -18.24
N SER A 422 36.70 26.15 -17.48
CA SER A 422 36.13 25.70 -16.20
C SER A 422 37.22 25.15 -15.27
N ASP A 423 36.97 25.09 -13.96
CA ASP A 423 37.91 24.54 -12.95
C ASP A 423 37.81 23.01 -12.91
N ILE A 424 38.63 22.32 -13.72
CA ILE A 424 38.49 20.87 -13.97
C ILE A 424 39.12 20.04 -12.86
N ASP A 425 40.16 20.54 -12.20
CA ASP A 425 40.86 19.84 -11.12
C ASP A 425 40.47 20.31 -9.70
N GLY A 426 39.57 21.29 -9.60
CA GLY A 426 38.98 21.77 -8.35
C GLY A 426 39.95 22.59 -7.50
N ASP A 427 41.01 23.14 -8.09
CA ASP A 427 42.01 23.94 -7.37
C ASP A 427 41.64 25.43 -7.25
N GLY A 428 40.59 25.85 -7.95
CA GLY A 428 40.02 27.19 -7.94
C GLY A 428 40.57 28.12 -9.03
N ASP A 429 41.52 27.67 -9.84
CA ASP A 429 41.96 28.36 -11.06
C ASP A 429 41.22 27.78 -12.28
N LEU A 430 40.75 28.62 -13.21
CA LEU A 430 40.05 28.14 -14.41
C LEU A 430 41.02 27.48 -15.39
N ASP A 431 40.65 26.30 -15.89
CA ASP A 431 41.37 25.49 -16.87
C ASP A 431 40.79 25.63 -18.28
N LEU A 432 41.44 24.99 -19.26
CA LEU A 432 41.00 24.98 -20.65
C LEU A 432 40.78 23.56 -21.17
N LEU A 433 39.54 23.24 -21.51
CA LEU A 433 39.15 22.02 -22.21
C LEU A 433 39.05 22.28 -23.72
N THR A 434 39.52 21.34 -24.54
CA THR A 434 39.57 21.52 -25.99
C THR A 434 39.18 20.27 -26.77
N GLY A 435 38.40 20.46 -27.85
CA GLY A 435 38.11 19.46 -28.88
C GLY A 435 38.69 19.86 -30.22
N ASP A 436 39.39 18.95 -30.91
CA ASP A 436 40.03 19.23 -32.20
C ASP A 436 39.42 18.46 -33.39
N SER A 437 39.72 18.95 -34.60
CA SER A 437 39.26 18.36 -35.87
C SER A 437 39.81 16.96 -36.17
N THR A 438 40.73 16.44 -35.34
CA THR A 438 41.24 15.06 -35.42
C THR A 438 40.56 14.12 -34.41
N GLY A 439 39.52 14.62 -33.73
CA GLY A 439 38.79 13.88 -32.72
C GLY A 439 39.51 13.81 -31.37
N LYS A 440 40.53 14.65 -31.17
CA LYS A 440 41.26 14.66 -29.91
C LYS A 440 40.56 15.57 -28.91
N ILE A 441 40.51 15.12 -27.66
CA ILE A 441 40.05 15.92 -26.53
C ILE A 441 41.20 16.00 -25.52
N GLU A 442 41.56 17.22 -25.14
CA GLU A 442 42.63 17.53 -24.20
C GLU A 442 42.16 18.63 -23.24
N TRP A 443 42.63 18.57 -22.00
CA TRP A 443 42.49 19.67 -21.05
C TRP A 443 43.86 20.17 -20.60
N PHE A 444 43.94 21.46 -20.32
CA PHE A 444 45.16 22.19 -19.98
C PHE A 444 44.99 22.87 -18.63
N GLU A 445 45.76 22.39 -17.66
CA GLU A 445 45.82 22.90 -16.29
C GLU A 445 46.45 24.31 -16.25
N ASN A 446 45.78 25.24 -15.58
CA ASN A 446 46.26 26.58 -15.24
C ASN A 446 46.73 26.61 -13.78
N ARG A 447 48.05 26.59 -13.56
CA ARG A 447 48.64 26.60 -12.20
C ARG A 447 48.65 27.97 -11.52
N GLY A 448 47.70 28.82 -11.88
CA GLY A 448 47.60 30.22 -11.49
C GLY A 448 48.49 31.17 -12.30
N THR A 449 47.96 32.38 -12.56
CA THR A 449 48.61 33.49 -13.29
C THR A 449 49.04 33.16 -14.73
N GLY A 450 48.30 32.29 -15.43
CA GLY A 450 48.53 31.97 -16.84
C GLY A 450 49.71 31.02 -17.09
N VAL A 451 50.06 30.19 -16.10
CA VAL A 451 51.12 29.18 -16.20
C VAL A 451 50.53 27.84 -16.64
N TRP A 452 50.62 27.58 -17.93
CA TRP A 452 50.02 26.40 -18.56
C TRP A 452 50.82 25.11 -18.39
N SER A 453 50.08 24.06 -18.10
CA SER A 453 50.50 22.67 -17.95
C SER A 453 49.59 21.79 -18.82
N ASN A 454 50.07 20.62 -19.24
CA ASN A 454 49.20 19.68 -19.96
C ASN A 454 48.52 18.79 -18.92
N GLY A 455 47.24 19.06 -18.63
CA GLY A 455 46.46 18.33 -17.62
C GLY A 455 46.19 16.89 -18.05
N GLY A 456 45.85 16.67 -19.33
CA GLY A 456 45.66 15.30 -19.80
C GLY A 456 45.18 15.20 -21.24
N THR A 457 45.27 13.99 -21.80
CA THR A 457 44.56 13.64 -23.04
C THR A 457 43.41 12.72 -22.65
N ILE A 458 42.18 13.22 -22.79
CA ILE A 458 40.94 12.47 -22.51
C ILE A 458 40.67 11.49 -23.66
N ARG A 459 40.71 12.01 -24.89
CA ARG A 459 40.58 11.22 -26.12
C ARG A 459 41.76 11.45 -27.04
N SER A 460 42.40 10.37 -27.51
CA SER A 460 43.70 10.48 -28.21
C SER A 460 43.63 10.72 -29.72
N ALA A 461 42.51 10.37 -30.37
CA ALA A 461 42.14 10.65 -31.77
C ALA A 461 40.79 9.98 -32.09
N GLY A 462 40.13 10.41 -33.18
CA GLY A 462 38.92 9.77 -33.69
C GLY A 462 38.23 10.62 -34.76
N ASN A 463 36.90 10.57 -34.83
CA ASN A 463 36.13 11.50 -35.64
C ASN A 463 36.12 12.90 -35.03
N PRO A 464 35.98 13.96 -35.84
CA PRO A 464 36.03 15.35 -35.39
C PRO A 464 35.09 15.61 -34.21
N VAL A 465 35.58 16.34 -33.21
CA VAL A 465 34.75 16.85 -32.13
C VAL A 465 33.95 18.05 -32.67
N GLY A 466 32.64 18.06 -32.44
CA GLY A 466 31.77 19.18 -32.80
C GLY A 466 31.82 20.25 -31.72
N ASN A 467 31.38 19.88 -30.52
CA ASN A 467 31.28 20.73 -29.34
C ASN A 467 31.71 19.95 -28.08
N VAL A 468 32.23 20.68 -27.09
CA VAL A 468 32.55 20.17 -25.75
C VAL A 468 31.94 21.09 -24.70
N ASP A 469 31.46 20.50 -23.60
CA ASP A 469 30.92 21.24 -22.46
C ASP A 469 31.26 20.49 -21.16
N SER A 470 31.43 21.21 -20.04
CA SER A 470 31.77 20.60 -18.74
C SER A 470 30.75 20.92 -17.65
N GLY A 471 30.56 19.95 -16.74
CA GLY A 471 29.57 20.04 -15.67
C GLY A 471 29.62 18.79 -14.79
N ASP A 472 29.19 18.89 -13.54
CA ASP A 472 29.11 17.74 -12.61
C ASP A 472 27.91 16.84 -12.98
N LEU A 473 28.15 15.87 -13.86
CA LEU A 473 27.10 15.01 -14.43
C LEU A 473 26.85 13.77 -13.57
N ASP A 474 27.62 13.46 -12.53
CA ASP A 474 27.27 12.38 -11.59
C ASP A 474 27.01 12.83 -10.15
N GLY A 475 27.10 14.15 -9.90
CA GLY A 475 26.84 14.76 -8.60
C GLY A 475 27.91 14.46 -7.56
N ASP A 476 29.10 13.98 -7.97
CA ASP A 476 30.19 13.65 -7.06
C ASP A 476 31.04 14.86 -6.66
N GLY A 477 30.80 16.02 -7.30
CA GLY A 477 31.43 17.29 -7.03
C GLY A 477 32.66 17.58 -7.90
N ASP A 478 33.05 16.65 -8.77
CA ASP A 478 34.12 16.81 -9.76
C ASP A 478 33.50 17.11 -11.14
N LEU A 479 34.10 18.03 -11.92
CA LEU A 479 33.55 18.35 -13.24
C LEU A 479 33.80 17.20 -14.23
N ASP A 480 32.71 16.77 -14.88
CA ASP A 480 32.71 15.86 -16.02
C ASP A 480 32.71 16.62 -17.35
N LEU A 481 32.69 15.85 -18.43
CA LEU A 481 32.68 16.35 -19.80
C LEU A 481 31.61 15.67 -20.64
N ALA A 482 30.81 16.45 -21.38
CA ALA A 482 30.02 15.96 -22.52
C ALA A 482 30.63 16.44 -23.85
N ALA A 483 30.69 15.56 -24.85
CA ALA A 483 31.21 15.92 -26.17
C ALA A 483 30.37 15.32 -27.31
N THR A 484 30.25 16.09 -28.40
CA THR A 484 29.68 15.59 -29.64
C THR A 484 30.76 15.10 -30.60
N LEU A 485 30.53 13.92 -31.18
CA LEU A 485 31.40 13.30 -32.17
C LEU A 485 30.65 13.24 -33.51
N VAL A 486 30.74 14.34 -34.28
CA VAL A 486 29.83 14.63 -35.40
C VAL A 486 29.77 13.51 -36.44
N ASP A 487 30.91 12.99 -36.91
CA ASP A 487 30.92 11.92 -37.93
C ASP A 487 30.68 10.51 -37.32
N ASP A 488 30.80 10.35 -35.99
CA ASP A 488 30.46 9.10 -35.30
C ASP A 488 28.96 9.02 -34.97
N ASP A 489 28.21 10.12 -35.21
CA ASP A 489 26.81 10.28 -34.82
C ASP A 489 26.62 10.00 -33.33
N GLN A 490 27.42 10.62 -32.45
CA GLN A 490 27.43 10.30 -31.02
C GLN A 490 27.49 11.52 -30.10
N VAL A 491 26.79 11.41 -28.97
CA VAL A 491 27.01 12.19 -27.76
C VAL A 491 27.66 11.27 -26.73
N VAL A 492 28.75 11.74 -26.12
CA VAL A 492 29.59 10.95 -25.23
C VAL A 492 29.84 11.73 -23.95
N TRP A 493 29.66 11.07 -22.82
CA TRP A 493 30.03 11.55 -21.50
C TRP A 493 31.39 10.97 -21.12
N TYR A 494 32.28 11.80 -20.62
CA TYR A 494 33.56 11.39 -20.05
C TYR A 494 33.52 11.69 -18.56
N ARG A 495 33.29 10.64 -17.78
CA ARG A 495 33.19 10.71 -16.33
C ARG A 495 34.57 10.88 -15.69
N ASN A 496 34.77 11.92 -14.90
CA ASN A 496 35.93 12.16 -14.06
C ASN A 496 35.83 11.33 -12.77
N ASP A 497 36.95 10.80 -12.26
CA ASP A 497 36.96 9.97 -11.04
C ASP A 497 37.51 10.72 -9.81
N GLY A 498 37.48 12.06 -9.87
CA GLY A 498 38.10 12.96 -8.89
C GLY A 498 39.62 12.90 -8.81
N ASN A 499 40.26 12.15 -9.71
CA ASN A 499 41.71 12.06 -9.84
C ASN A 499 42.16 12.33 -11.29
N GLU A 500 41.37 13.12 -12.01
CA GLU A 500 41.62 13.56 -13.39
C GLU A 500 41.67 12.38 -14.39
N ASN A 501 41.09 11.22 -14.04
CA ASN A 501 40.97 10.09 -14.96
C ASN A 501 39.56 10.03 -15.53
N PHE A 502 39.48 10.22 -16.85
CA PHE A 502 38.22 10.26 -17.57
C PHE A 502 37.86 8.89 -18.16
N THR A 503 36.66 8.40 -17.86
CA THR A 503 36.09 7.18 -18.42
C THR A 503 35.01 7.51 -19.45
N GLU A 504 35.18 7.01 -20.66
CA GLU A 504 34.22 7.20 -21.76
C GLU A 504 32.94 6.38 -21.53
N VAL A 505 31.79 7.05 -21.54
CA VAL A 505 30.44 6.50 -21.44
C VAL A 505 29.64 6.98 -22.65
N LEU A 506 29.20 6.05 -23.49
CA LEU A 506 28.36 6.39 -24.63
C LEU A 506 26.96 6.77 -24.15
N VAL A 507 26.57 8.03 -24.35
CA VAL A 507 25.24 8.52 -23.98
C VAL A 507 24.22 8.11 -25.04
N ARG A 508 24.50 8.42 -26.32
CA ARG A 508 23.60 8.07 -27.43
C ARG A 508 24.29 8.13 -28.79
N SER A 509 23.68 7.45 -29.78
CA SER A 509 23.91 7.73 -31.20
C SER A 509 22.83 8.64 -31.80
N VAL A 510 23.21 9.78 -32.36
CA VAL A 510 22.37 10.87 -32.89
C VAL A 510 22.96 11.36 -34.20
N ASP A 511 22.17 11.59 -35.26
CA ASP A 511 22.70 12.05 -36.57
C ASP A 511 23.19 13.51 -36.49
N ALA A 512 24.49 13.70 -36.66
CA ALA A 512 25.20 14.99 -36.63
C ALA A 512 24.85 15.89 -35.41
N PRO A 513 25.21 15.50 -34.17
CA PRO A 513 24.90 16.28 -32.99
C PRO A 513 25.85 17.48 -32.85
N ASP A 514 25.34 18.71 -32.91
CA ASP A 514 26.10 19.96 -32.73
C ASP A 514 25.15 21.18 -32.68
N PRO A 515 25.13 22.02 -31.61
CA PRO A 515 25.92 21.96 -30.36
C PRO A 515 25.26 21.11 -29.25
N ILE A 516 25.87 21.06 -28.07
CA ILE A 516 25.30 20.54 -26.81
C ILE A 516 25.31 21.61 -25.72
N SER A 517 24.57 21.37 -24.64
CA SER A 517 24.57 22.17 -23.42
C SER A 517 24.28 21.28 -22.22
N ILE A 518 25.02 21.48 -21.13
CA ILE A 518 24.78 20.86 -19.83
C ILE A 518 23.91 21.79 -18.98
N VAL A 519 22.69 21.36 -18.64
CA VAL A 519 21.72 22.15 -17.89
C VAL A 519 20.72 21.24 -17.18
N ASP A 520 20.29 21.60 -15.98
CA ASP A 520 19.17 20.93 -15.30
C ASP A 520 17.85 21.36 -15.97
N LEU A 521 17.33 20.55 -16.91
CA LEU A 521 16.21 20.92 -17.76
C LEU A 521 14.84 20.62 -17.11
N ASP A 522 14.77 19.61 -16.24
CA ASP A 522 13.55 19.26 -15.50
C ASP A 522 13.53 19.70 -14.03
N GLN A 523 14.58 20.42 -13.58
CA GLN A 523 14.73 20.94 -12.22
C GLN A 523 14.69 19.87 -11.13
N ASP A 524 15.15 18.65 -11.45
CA ASP A 524 15.30 17.61 -10.44
C ASP A 524 16.57 17.77 -9.60
N GLY A 525 17.45 18.69 -9.99
CA GLY A 525 18.72 19.03 -9.34
C GLY A 525 19.93 18.33 -9.95
N ASP A 526 19.72 17.44 -10.92
CA ASP A 526 20.77 16.78 -11.68
C ASP A 526 20.99 17.51 -13.01
N LEU A 527 22.25 17.69 -13.41
CA LEU A 527 22.55 18.33 -14.69
C LEU A 527 22.28 17.35 -15.85
N ASP A 528 21.48 17.77 -16.83
CA ASP A 528 21.18 17.00 -18.04
C ASP A 528 22.12 17.36 -19.19
N VAL A 529 22.11 16.55 -20.26
CA VAL A 529 22.74 16.89 -21.53
C VAL A 529 21.67 17.12 -22.60
N VAL A 530 21.57 18.36 -23.09
CA VAL A 530 20.70 18.72 -24.22
C VAL A 530 21.55 18.91 -25.46
N GLY A 531 21.17 18.31 -26.59
CA GLY A 531 21.89 18.41 -27.86
C GLY A 531 20.98 18.76 -29.03
N ALA A 532 21.51 19.53 -29.98
CA ALA A 532 20.87 19.70 -31.29
C ALA A 532 21.13 18.47 -32.16
N ALA A 533 20.09 17.90 -32.77
CA ALA A 533 20.21 16.76 -33.66
C ALA A 533 19.88 17.17 -35.09
N ALA A 534 20.92 17.54 -35.84
CA ALA A 534 20.73 18.15 -37.16
C ALA A 534 20.10 17.18 -38.18
N GLY A 535 20.34 15.87 -38.07
CA GLY A 535 19.76 14.85 -38.95
C GLY A 535 18.45 14.23 -38.47
N ASP A 536 18.18 14.25 -37.15
CA ASP A 536 16.96 13.68 -36.54
C ASP A 536 15.82 14.72 -36.34
N ASP A 537 15.97 15.93 -36.89
CA ASP A 537 14.97 17.01 -36.86
C ASP A 537 14.57 17.43 -35.42
N GLY A 538 15.46 18.11 -34.67
CA GLY A 538 15.09 18.79 -33.42
C GLY A 538 16.16 18.78 -32.34
N PHE A 539 15.72 18.63 -31.10
CA PHE A 539 16.54 18.51 -29.90
C PHE A 539 16.51 17.09 -29.35
N VAL A 540 17.61 16.68 -28.73
CA VAL A 540 17.71 15.45 -27.94
C VAL A 540 18.04 15.86 -26.53
N TRP A 541 17.21 15.43 -25.59
CA TRP A 541 17.45 15.62 -24.17
C TRP A 541 17.82 14.29 -23.55
N HIS A 542 18.99 14.25 -22.93
CA HIS A 542 19.48 13.13 -22.13
C HIS A 542 19.26 13.48 -20.67
N ARG A 543 18.17 12.94 -20.12
CA ARG A 543 17.88 13.16 -18.72
C ARG A 543 18.88 12.41 -17.87
N ASN A 544 19.46 13.13 -16.93
CA ASN A 544 20.31 12.57 -15.93
C ASN A 544 19.51 12.17 -14.69
N ILE A 545 19.87 11.05 -14.09
CA ILE A 545 19.16 10.51 -12.92
C ILE A 545 20.26 10.05 -11.97
N ASN A 546 20.96 11.00 -11.34
CA ASN A 546 22.11 10.72 -10.48
C ASN A 546 21.72 10.13 -9.14
N SER A 547 20.43 10.15 -8.83
CA SER A 547 19.91 9.55 -7.60
C SER A 547 18.80 8.54 -7.84
N PRO A 548 19.04 7.40 -8.52
CA PRO A 548 18.03 6.35 -8.60
C PRO A 548 18.01 5.52 -7.30
N ASP A 549 16.82 5.31 -6.76
CA ASP A 549 16.52 4.33 -5.73
C ASP A 549 16.04 3.05 -6.43
N PHE A 550 16.73 1.92 -6.21
CA PHE A 550 16.41 0.63 -6.81
C PHE A 550 15.79 -0.33 -5.79
N GLY A 551 14.86 -1.18 -6.26
CA GLY A 551 14.45 -2.32 -5.44
C GLY A 551 15.58 -3.36 -5.30
N ASP A 552 15.41 -4.29 -4.38
CA ASP A 552 16.43 -5.25 -3.97
C ASP A 552 15.94 -6.72 -3.92
N ALA A 553 14.76 -6.99 -4.49
CA ALA A 553 14.21 -8.33 -4.57
C ALA A 553 15.20 -9.34 -5.22
N PRO A 554 15.28 -10.59 -4.75
CA PRO A 554 16.20 -11.58 -5.30
C PRO A 554 15.79 -12.03 -6.70
N ALA A 555 16.72 -12.61 -7.46
CA ALA A 555 16.37 -13.29 -8.71
C ALA A 555 15.29 -14.38 -8.46
N PRO A 556 14.28 -14.52 -9.34
CA PRO A 556 14.22 -13.97 -10.71
C PRO A 556 13.49 -12.63 -10.84
N TYR A 557 13.18 -11.93 -9.74
CA TYR A 557 12.48 -10.65 -9.82
C TYR A 557 13.34 -9.58 -10.52
N PRO A 558 12.72 -8.69 -11.32
CA PRO A 558 13.43 -7.62 -11.99
C PRO A 558 13.89 -6.58 -10.96
N THR A 559 15.19 -6.53 -10.74
CA THR A 559 15.82 -5.73 -9.66
C THR A 559 17.00 -4.93 -10.18
N SER A 560 17.87 -5.53 -11.00
CA SER A 560 18.98 -4.84 -11.64
C SER A 560 18.55 -4.09 -12.90
N ILE A 561 19.33 -3.10 -13.34
CA ILE A 561 19.22 -2.41 -14.63
C ILE A 561 19.17 -3.43 -15.77
N ALA A 562 20.01 -4.47 -15.71
CA ALA A 562 20.08 -5.52 -16.73
C ALA A 562 18.75 -6.30 -16.88
N ASP A 563 17.96 -6.39 -15.82
CA ASP A 563 16.67 -7.09 -15.78
C ASP A 563 15.46 -6.13 -15.76
N ARG A 564 15.67 -4.84 -16.07
CA ARG A 564 14.67 -3.76 -15.97
C ARG A 564 14.09 -3.62 -14.57
N GLY A 565 14.96 -3.56 -13.56
CA GLY A 565 14.63 -3.31 -12.16
C GLY A 565 13.60 -2.22 -11.96
N ALA A 566 12.79 -2.34 -10.90
CA ALA A 566 12.05 -1.17 -10.44
C ALA A 566 13.06 -0.17 -9.89
N TYR A 567 12.98 1.07 -10.36
CA TYR A 567 13.75 2.17 -9.80
C TYR A 567 12.98 3.47 -9.89
N HIS A 568 13.30 4.38 -8.98
CA HIS A 568 12.67 5.68 -8.82
C HIS A 568 13.73 6.76 -8.82
N VAL A 569 13.44 7.94 -9.38
CA VAL A 569 14.22 9.12 -9.03
C VAL A 569 14.00 9.35 -7.54
N ALA A 570 15.06 9.40 -6.74
CA ALA A 570 15.04 9.56 -5.30
C ALA A 570 14.70 11.02 -4.89
N THR A 571 13.58 11.52 -5.41
CA THR A 571 12.91 12.79 -5.10
C THR A 571 11.45 12.51 -4.73
N GLY A 572 10.66 13.51 -4.32
CA GLY A 572 9.23 13.30 -4.06
C GLY A 572 8.85 12.46 -2.81
N PRO A 573 7.71 11.74 -2.84
CA PRO A 573 7.12 11.04 -1.69
C PRO A 573 7.96 9.83 -1.25
N ARG A 574 8.14 9.67 0.07
CA ARG A 574 9.00 8.60 0.65
C ARG A 574 8.22 7.72 1.64
N LEU A 575 8.47 6.43 1.60
CA LEU A 575 8.15 5.41 2.58
C LEU A 575 9.16 5.53 3.75
N GLY A 576 8.67 5.84 4.95
CA GLY A 576 9.52 5.84 6.15
C GLY A 576 10.57 6.95 6.22
N ALA A 577 11.61 6.73 7.04
CA ALA A 577 12.54 7.77 7.44
C ALA A 577 13.80 7.82 6.57
N THR A 578 14.16 6.69 5.98
CA THR A 578 15.34 6.51 5.13
C THR A 578 14.91 6.21 3.69
N ARG A 579 15.77 6.56 2.75
CA ARG A 579 15.77 6.18 1.34
C ARG A 579 17.23 6.20 0.93
N ASP A 580 17.70 5.16 0.29
CA ASP A 580 19.02 5.08 -0.27
C ASP A 580 19.00 5.33 -1.78
N VAL A 581 20.19 5.27 -2.37
CA VAL A 581 20.49 5.69 -3.72
C VAL A 581 21.60 4.79 -4.22
N GLU A 582 21.35 4.08 -5.30
CA GLU A 582 22.24 3.07 -5.85
C GLU A 582 22.45 3.29 -7.34
N THR A 583 23.64 2.94 -7.81
CA THR A 583 23.94 2.92 -9.24
C THR A 583 23.27 1.73 -9.97
N ASP A 584 22.82 0.71 -9.25
CA ASP A 584 22.12 -0.49 -9.75
C ASP A 584 21.48 -1.26 -8.56
N GLY A 585 20.44 -2.06 -8.81
CA GLY A 585 19.74 -2.81 -7.76
C GLY A 585 20.60 -3.89 -7.09
N GLN A 586 20.41 -4.08 -5.78
CA GLN A 586 21.24 -4.96 -4.94
C GLN A 586 20.48 -6.22 -4.48
N PRO A 587 20.18 -7.19 -5.38
CA PRO A 587 19.32 -8.32 -5.08
C PRO A 587 19.82 -9.16 -3.89
N SER A 588 18.97 -9.31 -2.88
CA SER A 588 19.28 -10.05 -1.65
C SER A 588 18.20 -11.11 -1.34
N PRO A 589 18.53 -12.24 -0.68
CA PRO A 589 17.53 -13.28 -0.41
C PRO A 589 16.35 -12.85 0.49
N ASN A 590 16.53 -11.79 1.28
CA ASN A 590 15.52 -11.31 2.22
C ASN A 590 14.88 -9.99 1.81
N ALA A 591 15.35 -9.34 0.74
CA ALA A 591 15.10 -7.93 0.48
C ALA A 591 15.61 -7.07 1.66
N ASP A 592 16.95 -7.03 1.84
CA ASP A 592 17.73 -6.32 2.86
C ASP A 592 19.16 -5.94 2.36
N GLY A 593 19.34 -5.80 1.05
CA GLY A 593 20.63 -5.84 0.36
C GLY A 593 21.36 -4.51 0.22
N ASP A 594 20.61 -3.45 0.00
CA ASP A 594 21.06 -2.07 -0.25
C ASP A 594 21.04 -1.21 1.01
N GLY A 595 20.15 -1.45 1.96
CA GLY A 595 20.00 -0.48 3.04
C GLY A 595 19.26 -0.88 4.30
N ALA A 596 18.63 0.14 4.88
CA ALA A 596 17.74 0.05 6.03
C ALA A 596 16.45 0.85 5.77
N ASP A 597 16.23 1.16 4.50
CA ASP A 597 15.13 1.86 3.85
C ASP A 597 13.83 1.05 3.87
N GLU A 598 13.84 -0.25 4.20
CA GLU A 598 12.61 -1.02 4.51
C GLU A 598 11.99 -0.67 5.88
N ASP A 599 11.91 0.62 6.19
CA ASP A 599 11.39 1.20 7.42
C ASP A 599 10.02 1.87 7.25
N GLY A 600 9.54 2.00 6.01
CA GLY A 600 8.28 2.64 5.66
C GLY A 600 7.06 1.73 5.59
N VAL A 601 7.23 0.42 5.36
CA VAL A 601 6.12 -0.53 5.20
C VAL A 601 6.15 -1.66 6.23
N LEU A 602 4.98 -1.96 6.80
CA LEU A 602 4.81 -3.11 7.68
C LEU A 602 3.61 -3.95 7.24
N PHE A 603 3.87 -5.13 6.68
CA PHE A 603 2.85 -6.12 6.39
C PHE A 603 2.29 -6.72 7.70
N GLY A 604 0.97 -6.72 7.84
CA GLY A 604 0.28 -7.41 8.93
C GLY A 604 0.19 -8.92 8.72
N ASP A 605 -0.57 -9.60 9.57
CA ASP A 605 -0.83 -11.04 9.44
C ASP A 605 -1.54 -11.35 8.11
N ILE A 606 -0.92 -12.16 7.25
CA ILE A 606 -1.46 -12.58 5.95
C ILE A 606 -2.09 -13.97 6.08
N GLU A 607 -3.41 -14.04 5.91
CA GLU A 607 -4.18 -15.28 6.03
C GLU A 607 -4.97 -15.61 4.76
N PRO A 608 -4.86 -16.84 4.20
CA PRO A 608 -5.61 -17.24 3.01
C PRO A 608 -7.12 -16.96 3.14
N GLY A 609 -7.66 -16.21 2.19
CA GLY A 609 -9.09 -15.89 2.11
C GLY A 609 -9.60 -14.88 3.15
N GLN A 610 -8.72 -14.27 3.96
CA GLN A 610 -9.08 -13.15 4.83
C GLN A 610 -8.67 -11.81 4.22
N MET A 611 -9.17 -10.73 4.84
CA MET A 611 -8.70 -9.39 4.54
C MET A 611 -7.48 -9.11 5.42
N ALA A 612 -6.36 -8.73 4.80
CA ALA A 612 -5.14 -8.31 5.48
C ALA A 612 -4.95 -6.80 5.30
N GLY A 613 -3.99 -6.22 6.01
CA GLY A 613 -3.58 -4.83 5.83
C GLY A 613 -2.08 -4.69 5.98
N PHE A 614 -1.52 -3.74 5.24
CA PHE A 614 -0.14 -3.29 5.40
C PHE A 614 -0.16 -1.82 5.79
N ASN A 615 0.72 -1.46 6.72
CA ASN A 615 0.88 -0.09 7.15
C ASN A 615 1.94 0.59 6.29
N ILE A 616 1.72 1.87 5.98
CA ILE A 616 2.65 2.74 5.26
C ILE A 616 2.83 4.01 6.08
N ASP A 617 4.07 4.41 6.31
CA ASP A 617 4.40 5.74 6.83
C ASP A 617 4.85 6.66 5.70
N LEU A 618 3.95 7.52 5.20
CA LEU A 618 4.33 8.49 4.16
C LEU A 618 5.08 9.66 4.79
N GLN A 619 6.28 9.93 4.29
CA GLN A 619 7.11 11.08 4.62
C GLN A 619 7.47 11.91 3.39
N ASN A 620 8.04 13.09 3.64
CA ASN A 620 8.56 14.04 2.65
C ASN A 620 7.61 14.52 1.52
N ALA A 621 6.31 14.23 1.59
CA ALA A 621 5.32 14.75 0.64
C ALA A 621 3.97 15.02 1.30
N SER A 622 3.20 15.93 0.70
CA SER A 622 1.83 16.23 1.17
C SER A 622 0.80 15.16 0.76
N SER A 623 1.12 14.36 -0.26
CA SER A 623 0.38 13.19 -0.71
C SER A 623 1.26 12.32 -1.60
N GLY A 624 0.93 11.05 -1.73
CA GLY A 624 1.54 10.13 -2.70
C GLY A 624 0.55 9.07 -3.15
N LYS A 625 0.96 8.25 -4.12
CA LYS A 625 0.19 7.14 -4.68
C LYS A 625 0.97 5.84 -4.55
N VAL A 626 0.37 4.86 -3.87
CA VAL A 626 0.99 3.55 -3.64
C VAL A 626 0.39 2.48 -4.54
N THR A 627 1.26 1.72 -5.19
CA THR A 627 0.95 0.46 -5.86
C THR A 627 1.80 -0.64 -5.23
N ALA A 628 1.19 -1.81 -4.97
CA ALA A 628 1.88 -2.91 -4.29
C ALA A 628 1.47 -4.27 -4.85
N TRP A 629 2.40 -5.22 -4.81
CA TRP A 629 2.26 -6.59 -5.30
C TRP A 629 2.73 -7.58 -4.23
N ILE A 630 2.14 -8.77 -4.23
CA ILE A 630 2.64 -9.94 -3.51
C ILE A 630 2.56 -11.11 -4.49
N ASP A 631 3.71 -11.69 -4.83
CA ASP A 631 3.77 -12.93 -5.61
C ASP A 631 3.08 -14.02 -4.80
N TRP A 632 1.90 -14.46 -5.22
CA TRP A 632 1.08 -15.38 -4.46
C TRP A 632 1.44 -16.83 -4.75
N ASP A 633 1.82 -17.15 -5.97
CA ASP A 633 2.07 -18.51 -6.43
C ASP A 633 3.55 -18.93 -6.44
N ASP A 634 4.45 -18.01 -6.06
CA ASP A 634 5.90 -18.19 -5.88
C ASP A 634 6.60 -18.61 -7.17
N ASP A 635 6.12 -18.10 -8.31
CA ASP A 635 6.67 -18.41 -9.64
C ASP A 635 7.81 -17.46 -10.07
N GLY A 636 8.02 -16.37 -9.32
CA GLY A 636 9.09 -15.41 -9.53
C GLY A 636 8.73 -14.27 -10.50
N VAL A 637 7.45 -14.12 -10.84
CA VAL A 637 6.91 -13.02 -11.64
C VAL A 637 5.84 -12.30 -10.82
N TRP A 638 5.64 -11.00 -11.03
CA TRP A 638 4.49 -10.29 -10.46
C TRP A 638 3.43 -10.03 -11.53
N GLU A 639 2.36 -10.83 -11.57
CA GLU A 639 1.28 -10.61 -12.53
C GLU A 639 0.20 -9.63 -12.07
N SER A 640 -0.71 -9.33 -13.00
CA SER A 640 -1.79 -8.37 -12.77
C SER A 640 -2.77 -8.77 -11.66
N ASP A 641 -2.94 -10.05 -11.39
CA ASP A 641 -3.79 -10.61 -10.34
C ASP A 641 -3.09 -10.72 -8.98
N GLU A 642 -1.79 -10.49 -8.94
CA GLU A 642 -0.96 -10.44 -7.74
C GLU A 642 -0.82 -9.03 -7.15
N ARG A 643 -1.28 -8.05 -7.92
CA ARG A 643 -1.33 -6.66 -7.51
C ARG A 643 -2.40 -6.45 -6.42
N ILE A 644 -1.95 -6.23 -5.19
CA ILE A 644 -2.82 -6.04 -4.02
C ILE A 644 -3.38 -4.61 -3.92
N ARG A 645 -2.68 -3.62 -4.49
CA ARG A 645 -3.11 -2.21 -4.56
C ARG A 645 -2.62 -1.50 -5.81
N THR A 646 -3.36 -0.47 -6.24
CA THR A 646 -3.04 0.32 -7.43
C THR A 646 -3.40 1.78 -7.20
N GLY A 647 -2.39 2.66 -7.24
CA GLY A 647 -2.55 4.11 -7.16
C GLY A 647 -3.35 4.60 -5.95
N ALA A 648 -3.21 3.93 -4.80
CA ALA A 648 -3.93 4.27 -3.58
C ALA A 648 -3.39 5.59 -3.01
N ASP A 649 -4.27 6.58 -2.83
CA ASP A 649 -3.88 7.87 -2.25
C ASP A 649 -3.48 7.71 -0.78
N VAL A 650 -2.30 8.21 -0.45
CA VAL A 650 -1.74 8.27 0.92
C VAL A 650 -1.40 9.71 1.27
N ILE A 651 -1.59 10.08 2.54
CA ILE A 651 -1.23 11.40 3.11
C ILE A 651 -0.13 11.27 4.17
N PRO A 652 0.55 12.34 4.61
CA PRO A 652 1.63 12.22 5.59
C PRO A 652 1.25 11.45 6.87
N GLY A 653 2.11 10.52 7.28
CA GLY A 653 2.00 9.70 8.48
C GLY A 653 1.45 8.28 8.27
N LEU A 654 1.46 7.50 9.35
CA LEU A 654 1.07 6.09 9.37
C LEU A 654 -0.39 5.85 8.95
N GLN A 655 -0.59 5.03 7.91
CA GLN A 655 -1.88 4.62 7.38
C GLN A 655 -1.92 3.12 7.12
N THR A 656 -3.10 2.51 7.22
CA THR A 656 -3.30 1.09 6.91
C THR A 656 -4.06 0.94 5.59
N LEU A 657 -3.47 0.24 4.62
CA LEU A 657 -4.11 -0.14 3.37
C LEU A 657 -4.53 -1.62 3.43
N ASN A 658 -5.84 -1.86 3.32
CA ASN A 658 -6.38 -3.22 3.39
C ASN A 658 -6.37 -3.91 2.01
N TYR A 659 -6.22 -5.22 1.94
CA TYR A 659 -6.30 -6.00 0.71
C TYR A 659 -6.88 -7.39 0.99
N ASN A 660 -7.40 -8.05 -0.05
CA ASN A 660 -7.92 -9.40 0.09
C ASN A 660 -6.81 -10.40 -0.24
N VAL A 661 -6.61 -11.38 0.63
CA VAL A 661 -5.67 -12.48 0.39
C VAL A 661 -6.41 -13.58 -0.40
N PRO A 662 -5.84 -14.11 -1.50
CA PRO A 662 -6.43 -15.23 -2.23
C PRO A 662 -6.68 -16.44 -1.32
N ALA A 663 -7.78 -17.17 -1.55
CA ALA A 663 -8.18 -18.29 -0.67
C ALA A 663 -7.38 -19.57 -0.93
N ASP A 664 -6.74 -19.66 -2.09
CA ASP A 664 -5.97 -20.78 -2.61
C ASP A 664 -4.45 -20.61 -2.45
N VAL A 665 -4.02 -19.46 -1.92
CA VAL A 665 -2.61 -19.21 -1.65
C VAL A 665 -2.05 -20.23 -0.66
N GLN A 666 -0.87 -20.76 -0.96
CA GLN A 666 -0.21 -21.76 -0.12
C GLN A 666 0.60 -21.09 1.01
N PRO A 667 0.67 -21.68 2.21
CA PRO A 667 1.57 -21.20 3.26
C PRO A 667 3.03 -21.19 2.81
N GLY A 668 3.79 -20.15 3.18
CA GLY A 668 5.18 -20.00 2.76
C GLY A 668 5.66 -18.55 2.82
N ARG A 669 6.94 -18.33 2.49
CA ARG A 669 7.46 -16.97 2.24
C ARG A 669 7.07 -16.56 0.83
N ARG A 670 6.81 -15.27 0.62
CA ARG A 670 6.52 -14.65 -0.68
C ARG A 670 7.29 -13.35 -0.81
N MET A 671 7.52 -12.91 -2.04
CA MET A 671 8.10 -11.60 -2.30
C MET A 671 6.99 -10.58 -2.57
N ALA A 672 7.13 -9.43 -1.94
CA ALA A 672 6.27 -8.29 -2.12
C ALA A 672 7.10 -7.11 -2.59
N ARG A 673 6.49 -6.25 -3.42
CA ARG A 673 7.07 -4.99 -3.87
C ARG A 673 6.08 -3.87 -3.59
N VAL A 674 6.57 -2.76 -3.06
CA VAL A 674 5.79 -1.55 -2.84
C VAL A 674 6.45 -0.41 -3.59
N ARG A 675 5.69 0.26 -4.46
CA ARG A 675 6.14 1.43 -5.21
C ARG A 675 5.29 2.63 -4.84
N LEU A 676 5.94 3.71 -4.46
CA LEU A 676 5.36 4.99 -4.10
C LEU A 676 5.83 6.07 -5.08
N ALA A 677 4.91 6.89 -5.59
CA ALA A 677 5.24 8.02 -6.45
C ALA A 677 4.15 9.11 -6.37
N SER A 678 4.38 10.29 -6.96
CA SER A 678 3.33 11.31 -7.10
C SER A 678 2.23 10.87 -8.08
N GLN A 679 2.58 10.03 -9.06
CA GLN A 679 1.67 9.47 -10.05
C GLN A 679 1.41 7.98 -9.84
N THR A 680 0.35 7.47 -10.48
CA THR A 680 0.03 6.03 -10.39
C THR A 680 1.03 5.23 -11.22
N ILE A 681 1.80 4.36 -10.56
CA ILE A 681 2.60 3.33 -11.21
C ILE A 681 1.74 2.09 -11.44
N THR A 682 1.83 1.50 -12.63
CA THR A 682 1.06 0.31 -13.02
C THR A 682 1.85 -0.98 -13.05
N ASP A 683 3.17 -0.88 -13.20
CA ASP A 683 4.06 -2.00 -13.47
C ASP A 683 5.01 -2.24 -12.29
N PRO A 684 5.31 -3.51 -11.96
CA PRO A 684 6.18 -3.87 -10.85
C PRO A 684 7.66 -3.59 -11.13
N SER A 685 8.02 -3.13 -12.34
CA SER A 685 9.39 -2.94 -12.79
C SER A 685 9.54 -1.68 -13.63
N GLY A 686 10.77 -1.28 -13.94
CA GLY A 686 11.09 -0.07 -14.71
C GLY A 686 11.01 1.24 -13.94
N TYR A 687 11.26 2.34 -14.67
CA TYR A 687 11.39 3.71 -14.18
C TYR A 687 10.12 4.29 -13.53
N ALA A 688 10.31 5.10 -12.50
CA ALA A 688 9.36 6.08 -12.01
C ALA A 688 10.06 7.44 -11.83
N ALA A 689 9.37 8.51 -12.25
CA ALA A 689 9.90 9.88 -12.25
C ALA A 689 10.11 10.49 -10.86
N ASP A 690 9.55 9.88 -9.82
CA ASP A 690 9.76 10.27 -8.43
C ASP A 690 9.37 9.14 -7.47
N GLY A 691 9.77 9.29 -6.22
CA GLY A 691 9.28 8.53 -5.10
C GLY A 691 10.26 7.48 -4.59
N GLU A 692 9.76 6.27 -4.34
CA GLU A 692 10.55 5.18 -3.76
C GLU A 692 9.99 3.79 -4.09
N VAL A 693 10.88 2.80 -4.16
CA VAL A 693 10.57 1.37 -4.26
C VAL A 693 11.18 0.62 -3.08
N GLU A 694 10.37 -0.17 -2.39
CA GLU A 694 10.85 -1.08 -1.34
C GLU A 694 10.38 -2.51 -1.64
N ASP A 695 11.23 -3.50 -1.41
CA ASP A 695 10.92 -4.91 -1.53
C ASP A 695 10.86 -5.59 -0.16
N TYR A 696 10.05 -6.65 -0.05
CA TYR A 696 9.81 -7.31 1.24
C TYR A 696 9.59 -8.81 1.09
N GLN A 697 10.23 -9.57 1.96
CA GLN A 697 9.85 -10.98 2.14
C GLN A 697 8.75 -11.15 3.18
N VAL A 698 7.53 -11.43 2.71
CA VAL A 698 6.35 -11.61 3.57
C VAL A 698 6.07 -13.09 3.87
N ALA A 699 5.52 -13.38 5.05
CA ALA A 699 5.20 -14.75 5.47
C ALA A 699 3.69 -15.01 5.48
N ILE A 700 3.25 -16.01 4.74
CA ILE A 700 1.88 -16.51 4.73
C ILE A 700 1.78 -17.67 5.73
N GLY A 701 1.10 -17.43 6.84
CA GLY A 701 0.91 -18.42 7.90
C GLY A 701 -0.18 -19.44 7.55
N GLY A 702 0.14 -20.73 7.69
CA GLY A 702 -0.79 -21.84 7.48
C GLY A 702 -1.15 -22.60 8.75
N ASP A 703 -2.34 -23.23 8.75
CA ASP A 703 -2.70 -24.23 9.75
C ASP A 703 -2.09 -25.58 9.37
N VAL A 704 -1.25 -26.14 10.24
CA VAL A 704 -0.64 -27.46 10.03
C VAL A 704 -1.54 -28.52 10.66
N GLU A 705 -2.17 -29.36 9.83
CA GLU A 705 -2.94 -30.52 10.31
C GLU A 705 -2.15 -31.82 10.15
N VAL A 706 -1.93 -32.53 11.26
CA VAL A 706 -1.24 -33.82 11.30
C VAL A 706 -2.21 -34.90 11.74
N VAL A 707 -2.56 -35.80 10.82
CA VAL A 707 -3.37 -36.98 11.13
C VAL A 707 -2.45 -38.14 11.49
N LEU A 708 -2.48 -38.56 12.75
CA LEU A 708 -1.72 -39.72 13.23
C LEU A 708 -2.31 -41.02 12.63
N PRO A 709 -1.47 -41.98 12.21
CA PRO A 709 -1.92 -43.27 11.71
C PRO A 709 -2.80 -44.06 12.69
N ASP A 710 -3.73 -44.86 12.17
CA ASP A 710 -4.64 -45.72 12.95
C ASP A 710 -3.93 -46.78 13.83
N SER A 711 -2.64 -47.05 13.56
CA SER A 711 -1.81 -47.99 14.33
C SER A 711 -0.39 -47.46 14.54
N LEU A 712 -0.15 -46.80 15.68
CA LEU A 712 1.19 -46.47 16.14
C LEU A 712 1.60 -47.43 17.27
N SER A 713 2.85 -47.89 17.26
CA SER A 713 3.37 -48.85 18.26
C SER A 713 4.24 -48.20 19.35
N SER A 714 4.41 -46.88 19.31
CA SER A 714 5.26 -46.08 20.20
C SER A 714 4.66 -44.69 20.45
N ASP A 715 5.32 -43.93 21.33
CA ASP A 715 5.02 -42.52 21.60
C ASP A 715 5.30 -41.65 20.38
N VAL A 716 4.53 -40.56 20.24
CA VAL A 716 4.68 -39.54 19.20
C VAL A 716 5.21 -38.27 19.83
N TRP A 717 6.19 -37.66 19.18
CA TRP A 717 6.83 -36.42 19.60
C TRP A 717 6.59 -35.34 18.57
N VAL A 718 6.30 -34.13 19.02
CA VAL A 718 6.38 -32.92 18.21
C VAL A 718 7.65 -32.20 18.67
N GLU A 719 8.59 -32.03 17.76
CA GLU A 719 9.93 -31.50 18.04
C GLU A 719 10.40 -30.56 16.92
N LEU A 720 11.36 -29.69 17.23
CA LEU A 720 12.07 -28.90 16.23
C LEU A 720 13.27 -29.69 15.69
N SER A 721 13.43 -29.69 14.37
CA SER A 721 14.62 -30.20 13.69
C SER A 721 15.17 -29.11 12.77
N GLY A 722 16.08 -28.29 13.32
CA GLY A 722 16.54 -27.08 12.63
C GLY A 722 15.45 -26.01 12.61
N ASN A 723 15.07 -25.53 11.43
CA ASN A 723 14.00 -24.54 11.24
C ASN A 723 12.62 -25.18 10.99
N ASP A 724 12.53 -26.51 11.01
CA ASP A 724 11.29 -27.25 10.74
C ASP A 724 10.65 -27.75 12.03
N LEU A 725 9.32 -27.66 12.08
CA LEU A 725 8.47 -28.39 13.00
C LEU A 725 8.28 -29.82 12.49
N GLN A 726 8.74 -30.82 13.25
CA GLN A 726 8.59 -32.23 12.92
C GLN A 726 7.66 -32.95 13.89
N VAL A 727 6.83 -33.85 13.34
CA VAL A 727 6.09 -34.84 14.13
C VAL A 727 6.75 -36.19 13.90
N VAL A 728 7.31 -36.77 14.96
CA VAL A 728 8.18 -37.94 14.90
C VAL A 728 7.64 -39.07 15.75
N SER A 729 7.69 -40.29 15.22
CA SER A 729 7.40 -41.53 15.92
C SER A 729 8.70 -42.30 16.14
N TYR A 730 9.11 -42.45 17.40
CA TYR A 730 10.32 -43.19 17.78
C TYR A 730 10.10 -44.71 17.82
N THR A 731 9.63 -45.26 16.69
CA THR A 731 9.78 -46.70 16.42
C THR A 731 11.22 -46.97 15.95
N PHE A 732 11.66 -48.24 15.93
CA PHE A 732 12.92 -48.60 15.25
C PHE A 732 12.59 -49.19 13.88
N PRO A 733 12.89 -48.50 12.76
CA PRO A 733 13.55 -47.19 12.64
C PRO A 733 12.61 -46.00 12.90
N THR A 734 13.17 -44.85 13.32
CA THR A 734 12.42 -43.61 13.58
C THR A 734 11.67 -43.17 12.34
N GLN A 735 10.40 -42.79 12.50
CA GLN A 735 9.53 -42.37 11.41
C GLN A 735 9.14 -40.90 11.57
N ILE A 736 9.52 -40.06 10.59
CA ILE A 736 9.02 -38.69 10.48
C ILE A 736 7.62 -38.76 9.84
N LEU A 737 6.61 -38.30 10.57
CA LEU A 737 5.20 -38.31 10.17
C LEU A 737 4.80 -37.01 9.45
N SER A 738 5.40 -35.87 9.83
CA SER A 738 5.25 -34.57 9.17
C SER A 738 6.51 -33.72 9.39
N SER A 739 6.83 -32.83 8.45
CA SER A 739 7.90 -31.81 8.55
C SER A 739 7.42 -30.56 7.83
N THR A 740 7.32 -29.44 8.54
CA THR A 740 6.86 -28.15 7.99
C THR A 740 7.72 -27.00 8.52
N PRO A 741 8.11 -26.01 7.69
CA PRO A 741 8.86 -24.86 8.17
C PRO A 741 8.13 -24.12 9.28
N LEU A 742 8.85 -23.77 10.34
CA LEU A 742 8.27 -23.06 11.48
C LEU A 742 7.77 -21.67 11.09
N THR A 743 8.50 -20.96 10.21
CA THR A 743 8.18 -19.61 9.75
C THR A 743 6.87 -19.52 8.97
N SER A 744 6.35 -20.63 8.45
CA SER A 744 5.06 -20.70 7.74
C SER A 744 3.96 -21.36 8.57
N THR A 745 4.21 -21.69 9.85
CA THR A 745 3.27 -22.45 10.69
C THR A 745 2.58 -21.53 11.70
N ARG A 746 1.28 -21.29 11.52
CA ARG A 746 0.45 -20.47 12.41
C ARG A 746 -0.09 -21.26 13.61
N SER A 747 -0.63 -22.44 13.33
CA SER A 747 -1.25 -23.32 14.31
C SER A 747 -0.93 -24.78 14.00
N LEU A 748 -0.98 -25.63 15.02
CA LEU A 748 -0.76 -27.07 14.88
C LEU A 748 -1.99 -27.83 15.34
N SER A 749 -2.64 -28.57 14.44
CA SER A 749 -3.74 -29.48 14.74
C SER A 749 -3.28 -30.93 14.62
N ILE A 750 -3.24 -31.68 15.73
CA ILE A 750 -2.93 -33.12 15.73
C ILE A 750 -4.23 -33.91 15.85
N GLN A 751 -4.62 -34.60 14.79
CA GLN A 751 -5.77 -35.48 14.78
C GLN A 751 -5.35 -36.93 15.01
N MET A 752 -5.92 -37.57 16.04
CA MET A 752 -5.71 -38.98 16.30
C MET A 752 -6.54 -39.84 15.33
N GLY A 753 -5.97 -40.93 14.80
CA GLY A 753 -6.63 -41.88 13.90
C GLY A 753 -7.82 -42.62 14.52
N SER A 754 -8.49 -43.44 13.70
CA SER A 754 -9.69 -44.23 14.04
C SER A 754 -9.30 -45.58 14.65
N PHE A 755 -9.70 -45.86 15.90
CA PHE A 755 -9.25 -47.08 16.61
C PHE A 755 -10.26 -48.24 16.56
N ASP A 756 -9.79 -49.39 16.10
CA ASP A 756 -10.42 -50.69 16.35
C ASP A 756 -9.89 -51.34 17.64
N ASN A 757 -10.77 -52.06 18.33
CA ASN A 757 -10.54 -52.72 19.62
C ASN A 757 -9.19 -53.47 19.73
N GLY A 758 -8.22 -52.86 20.43
CA GLY A 758 -7.10 -53.61 21.04
C GLY A 758 -5.68 -53.11 20.79
N THR A 759 -5.45 -52.04 20.06
CA THR A 759 -4.09 -51.52 19.82
C THR A 759 -3.74 -50.43 20.84
N TYR A 760 -2.60 -50.59 21.52
CA TYR A 760 -2.03 -49.58 22.43
C TYR A 760 -1.61 -48.36 21.61
N LEU A 761 -2.00 -47.15 22.03
CA LEU A 761 -1.31 -45.95 21.57
C LEU A 761 -0.24 -45.58 22.58
N GLY A 762 0.93 -45.21 22.06
CA GLY A 762 1.88 -44.42 22.84
C GLY A 762 1.29 -43.05 23.18
N SER A 763 1.94 -42.36 24.10
CA SER A 763 1.57 -41.00 24.53
C SER A 763 1.94 -39.99 23.45
N VAL A 764 1.22 -38.87 23.38
CA VAL A 764 1.61 -37.73 22.55
C VAL A 764 2.39 -36.76 23.44
N PHE A 765 3.64 -36.50 23.06
CA PHE A 765 4.51 -35.52 23.67
C PHE A 765 4.66 -34.35 22.70
N VAL A 766 4.40 -33.14 23.18
CA VAL A 766 4.79 -31.91 22.49
C VAL A 766 5.93 -31.33 23.30
N ASP A 767 7.17 -31.46 22.80
CA ASP A 767 8.38 -31.05 23.52
C ASP A 767 9.09 -29.91 22.78
N PHE A 768 9.05 -28.72 23.38
CA PHE A 768 9.68 -27.52 22.84
C PHE A 768 10.77 -26.96 23.77
N ARG A 769 11.41 -27.80 24.58
CA ARG A 769 12.48 -27.38 25.52
C ARG A 769 13.76 -26.87 24.84
N ASP A 770 14.01 -27.23 23.59
CA ASP A 770 15.24 -26.90 22.86
C ASP A 770 15.13 -25.70 21.88
N GLY A 771 13.98 -24.98 21.84
CA GLY A 771 13.82 -23.80 20.98
C GLY A 771 12.62 -22.93 21.33
N PHE A 772 12.84 -21.61 21.40
CA PHE A 772 11.78 -20.61 21.56
C PHE A 772 11.07 -20.41 20.22
N PHE A 773 9.88 -20.98 20.04
CA PHE A 773 9.01 -20.63 18.92
C PHE A 773 7.60 -20.28 19.36
N SER A 774 6.97 -19.38 18.61
CA SER A 774 5.61 -18.91 18.84
C SER A 774 4.66 -19.59 17.86
N LEU A 775 3.61 -20.24 18.36
CA LEU A 775 2.45 -20.67 17.57
C LEU A 775 1.27 -19.76 17.96
N PRO A 776 1.09 -18.60 17.31
CA PRO A 776 0.08 -17.62 17.72
C PRO A 776 -1.34 -18.19 17.64
N GLY A 777 -1.62 -19.03 16.63
CA GLY A 777 -2.89 -19.76 16.49
C GLY A 777 -3.01 -20.98 17.43
N GLY A 778 -1.92 -21.36 18.09
CA GLY A 778 -1.86 -22.36 19.13
C GLY A 778 -1.82 -23.82 18.67
N ILE A 779 -1.84 -24.73 19.65
CA ILE A 779 -1.85 -26.19 19.42
C ILE A 779 -3.25 -26.73 19.72
N LEU A 780 -3.84 -27.43 18.75
CA LEU A 780 -5.10 -28.16 18.83
C LEU A 780 -4.83 -29.68 18.78
N ILE A 781 -5.38 -30.44 19.72
CA ILE A 781 -5.34 -31.91 19.66
C ILE A 781 -6.78 -32.42 19.53
N LYS A 782 -7.07 -33.21 18.48
CA LYS A 782 -8.40 -33.79 18.17
C LYS A 782 -8.35 -35.32 18.32
N GLY A 783 -9.39 -35.92 18.90
CA GLY A 783 -9.55 -37.40 18.91
C GLY A 783 -10.92 -37.86 18.43
N GLN A 784 -11.04 -39.09 17.92
CA GLN A 784 -12.28 -39.70 17.41
C GLN A 784 -12.72 -40.94 18.21
N TRP A 785 -14.04 -41.16 18.33
CA TRP A 785 -14.66 -42.28 19.05
C TRP A 785 -15.17 -43.37 18.08
N LEU A 786 -14.81 -44.65 18.31
CA LEU A 786 -15.46 -45.79 17.67
C LEU A 786 -15.89 -46.86 18.69
N ASN A 787 -17.17 -47.22 18.62
CA ASN A 787 -17.73 -48.48 19.13
C ASN A 787 -17.66 -48.77 20.66
N GLY A 788 -18.10 -47.85 21.52
CA GLY A 788 -18.92 -48.26 22.67
C GLY A 788 -18.26 -48.88 23.91
N LEU A 789 -16.94 -49.03 23.98
CA LEU A 789 -16.27 -49.67 25.12
C LEU A 789 -15.07 -48.84 25.64
N PRO A 790 -15.07 -48.39 26.91
CA PRO A 790 -13.99 -47.59 27.48
C PRO A 790 -12.94 -48.51 28.10
N ARG A 791 -11.81 -48.79 27.43
CA ARG A 791 -10.76 -49.64 28.03
C ARG A 791 -9.32 -49.15 27.96
N TYR A 792 -8.99 -48.07 27.25
CA TYR A 792 -7.61 -47.58 27.25
C TYR A 792 -7.54 -46.05 27.37
N ARG A 793 -6.73 -45.60 28.34
CA ARG A 793 -6.46 -44.20 28.67
C ARG A 793 -5.21 -43.76 27.87
N GLN A 794 -5.24 -42.59 27.23
CA GLN A 794 -4.07 -42.02 26.55
C GLN A 794 -3.52 -40.86 27.37
N ASN A 795 -2.20 -40.73 27.43
CA ASN A 795 -1.55 -39.57 28.04
C ASN A 795 -1.18 -38.57 26.93
N VAL A 796 -1.55 -37.31 27.14
CA VAL A 796 -1.06 -36.17 26.37
C VAL A 796 -0.20 -35.35 27.31
N SER A 797 1.04 -35.08 26.92
CA SER A 797 1.97 -34.25 27.69
C SER A 797 2.49 -33.14 26.78
N ILE A 798 2.35 -31.90 27.23
CA ILE A 798 2.87 -30.71 26.57
C ILE A 798 3.95 -30.17 27.51
N ILE A 799 5.19 -30.13 27.04
CA ILE A 799 6.39 -29.83 27.83
C ILE A 799 7.18 -28.75 27.10
N GLY A 800 7.46 -27.61 27.73
CA GLY A 800 8.44 -26.68 27.16
C GLY A 800 8.50 -25.30 27.81
N THR A 801 9.32 -24.44 27.21
CA THR A 801 9.62 -23.07 27.66
C THR A 801 9.37 -22.07 26.51
N GLY A 802 8.41 -21.15 26.64
CA GLY A 802 8.08 -20.15 25.60
C GLY A 802 6.63 -19.65 25.65
N ALA A 803 6.29 -18.66 24.82
CA ALA A 803 4.94 -18.10 24.69
C ALA A 803 4.12 -18.90 23.65
N THR A 804 3.10 -19.65 24.11
CA THR A 804 2.19 -20.39 23.21
C THR A 804 0.77 -20.45 23.77
N ASN A 805 -0.23 -20.42 22.88
CA ASN A 805 -1.61 -20.74 23.20
C ASN A 805 -1.81 -22.26 23.05
N ALA A 806 -2.33 -22.94 24.07
CA ALA A 806 -2.69 -24.36 23.97
C ALA A 806 -4.21 -24.51 24.08
N ILE A 807 -4.84 -25.12 23.07
CA ILE A 807 -6.27 -25.40 23.02
C ILE A 807 -6.46 -26.92 22.99
N TYR A 808 -6.97 -27.46 24.09
CA TYR A 808 -7.31 -28.88 24.15
C TYR A 808 -8.80 -29.09 23.86
N ARG A 809 -9.13 -29.85 22.81
CA ARG A 809 -10.52 -30.16 22.42
C ARG A 809 -10.72 -31.67 22.28
N THR A 810 -11.54 -32.27 23.15
CA THR A 810 -11.97 -33.66 22.96
C THR A 810 -13.36 -33.68 22.35
N GLU A 811 -13.52 -34.26 21.15
CA GLU A 811 -14.84 -34.53 20.58
C GLU A 811 -15.23 -35.96 20.98
N ASN A 812 -15.78 -36.13 22.18
CA ASN A 812 -16.38 -37.36 22.70
C ASN A 812 -15.43 -38.50 23.18
N LEU A 813 -14.25 -38.22 23.76
CA LEU A 813 -13.36 -39.23 24.36
C LEU A 813 -13.16 -39.05 25.88
N PRO A 814 -13.33 -40.10 26.71
CA PRO A 814 -12.76 -40.14 28.06
C PRO A 814 -11.26 -40.45 27.96
N LEU A 815 -10.43 -39.41 28.03
CA LEU A 815 -8.99 -39.54 28.21
C LEU A 815 -8.71 -39.71 29.70
N GLY A 816 -7.85 -40.65 30.08
CA GLY A 816 -7.49 -40.82 31.48
C GLY A 816 -6.21 -40.06 31.81
N ASN A 817 -6.05 -39.64 33.07
CA ASN A 817 -4.85 -39.04 33.67
C ASN A 817 -3.96 -38.24 32.69
N GLY A 818 -4.53 -37.24 31.99
CA GLY A 818 -3.72 -36.25 31.29
C GLY A 818 -2.90 -35.46 32.30
N GLN A 819 -1.60 -35.33 32.06
CA GLN A 819 -0.66 -34.60 32.91
C GLN A 819 -0.03 -33.50 32.06
N ILE A 820 -0.44 -32.26 32.33
CA ILE A 820 0.16 -31.06 31.76
C ILE A 820 1.24 -30.61 32.76
N GLU A 821 2.51 -30.71 32.40
CA GLU A 821 3.66 -30.25 33.19
C GLU A 821 4.36 -29.11 32.45
N VAL A 822 4.27 -27.90 33.00
CA VAL A 822 5.01 -26.73 32.50
C VAL A 822 6.15 -26.46 33.49
N GLU A 823 7.37 -26.92 33.18
CA GLU A 823 8.54 -26.62 33.99
C GLU A 823 9.12 -25.23 33.66
N GLN A 824 9.56 -24.51 34.70
CA GLN A 824 9.86 -23.08 34.70
C GLN A 824 10.77 -22.58 33.56
N GLY A 825 10.32 -21.49 32.93
CA GLY A 825 11.14 -20.68 32.04
C GLY A 825 10.48 -19.41 31.49
N GLY A 826 9.62 -18.73 32.26
CA GLY A 826 9.16 -17.37 31.94
C GLY A 826 7.82 -17.24 31.19
N ILE A 827 6.83 -16.69 31.92
CA ILE A 827 5.63 -15.97 31.47
C ILE A 827 4.42 -16.81 30.95
N GLN A 828 3.30 -16.58 31.64
CA GLN A 828 1.87 -16.89 31.40
C GLN A 828 1.49 -17.87 30.26
N SER A 829 1.08 -19.08 30.65
CA SER A 829 0.34 -20.01 29.78
C SER A 829 -1.16 -19.82 30.00
N VAL A 830 -1.88 -19.26 29.02
CA VAL A 830 -3.36 -19.27 29.03
C VAL A 830 -3.82 -20.64 28.52
N ILE A 831 -4.32 -21.49 29.43
CA ILE A 831 -4.88 -22.79 29.07
C ILE A 831 -6.38 -22.63 28.81
N ARG A 832 -6.81 -22.78 27.56
CA ARG A 832 -8.24 -22.80 27.21
C ARG A 832 -8.76 -24.24 27.17
N LEU A 833 -9.63 -24.56 28.11
CA LEU A 833 -10.19 -25.89 28.33
C LEU A 833 -11.63 -25.97 27.80
N ARG A 834 -11.93 -26.88 26.86
CA ARG A 834 -13.29 -27.09 26.32
C ARG A 834 -13.64 -28.58 26.18
N GLU A 835 -14.82 -28.98 26.68
CA GLU A 835 -15.34 -30.37 26.67
C GLU A 835 -14.40 -31.39 27.34
N ILE A 836 -14.13 -31.19 28.64
CA ILE A 836 -13.10 -31.96 29.35
C ILE A 836 -13.73 -32.95 30.35
N ASN A 837 -13.18 -34.17 30.39
CA ASN A 837 -13.45 -35.22 31.40
C ASN A 837 -12.48 -35.07 32.62
N ASP A 838 -12.34 -36.07 33.50
CA ASP A 838 -11.45 -35.98 34.67
C ASP A 838 -10.02 -35.49 34.31
N VAL A 839 -9.64 -34.27 34.72
CA VAL A 839 -8.30 -33.69 34.52
C VAL A 839 -7.68 -33.31 35.84
N ARG A 840 -6.39 -33.64 35.98
CA ARG A 840 -5.57 -33.28 37.13
C ARG A 840 -4.44 -32.39 36.66
N ILE A 841 -4.45 -31.14 37.11
CA ILE A 841 -3.35 -30.18 36.88
C ILE A 841 -2.51 -30.15 38.14
N ASN A 842 -1.20 -30.43 38.03
CA ASN A 842 -0.28 -30.43 39.17
C ASN A 842 0.74 -29.29 39.05
N GLN A 843 0.94 -28.53 40.13
CA GLN A 843 2.02 -27.55 40.34
C GLN A 843 2.21 -26.47 39.25
N MET A 844 1.33 -25.47 39.23
CA MET A 844 1.45 -24.27 38.37
C MET A 844 1.77 -23.00 39.20
N VAL A 845 2.47 -22.01 38.60
CA VAL A 845 2.73 -20.72 39.27
C VAL A 845 1.44 -19.89 39.42
N GLN A 846 0.59 -19.83 38.39
CA GLN A 846 -0.71 -19.13 38.39
C GLN A 846 -1.65 -19.85 37.41
N ILE A 847 -2.95 -19.91 37.74
CA ILE A 847 -4.00 -20.42 36.84
C ILE A 847 -5.00 -19.28 36.61
N THR A 848 -5.10 -18.82 35.36
CA THR A 848 -6.14 -17.89 34.92
C THR A 848 -7.02 -18.60 33.89
N LEU A 849 -8.31 -18.75 34.20
CA LEU A 849 -9.29 -19.39 33.32
C LEU A 849 -10.08 -18.34 32.56
N ASP A 850 -9.62 -17.97 31.36
CA ASP A 850 -10.28 -16.98 30.51
C ASP A 850 -11.15 -17.67 29.43
N GLY A 851 -12.46 -17.68 29.63
CA GLY A 851 -13.45 -18.23 28.68
C GLY A 851 -14.44 -19.26 29.26
N HIS A 852 -15.16 -19.95 28.37
CA HIS A 852 -16.25 -20.88 28.71
C HIS A 852 -15.73 -22.26 29.17
N LEU A 853 -15.69 -22.51 30.48
CA LEU A 853 -15.45 -23.85 31.05
C LEU A 853 -16.71 -24.72 30.90
N GLU A 854 -16.63 -25.93 30.33
CA GLU A 854 -17.73 -26.91 30.27
C GLU A 854 -17.22 -28.25 30.83
N LEU A 855 -17.71 -28.64 32.02
CA LEU A 855 -17.38 -29.91 32.67
C LEU A 855 -18.49 -30.92 32.40
N ARG A 856 -18.16 -32.07 31.80
CA ARG A 856 -19.16 -33.11 31.45
C ARG A 856 -19.25 -34.26 32.45
N LEU A 857 -18.17 -34.61 33.16
CA LEU A 857 -18.17 -35.68 34.18
C LEU A 857 -17.20 -35.42 35.36
N ASN A 858 -17.77 -35.61 36.55
CA ASN A 858 -17.22 -35.91 37.88
C ASN A 858 -16.33 -34.93 38.68
N GLU A 859 -15.09 -34.55 38.37
CA GLU A 859 -14.28 -33.65 39.26
C GLU A 859 -13.17 -32.88 38.50
N LEU A 860 -12.82 -31.66 38.94
CA LEU A 860 -11.65 -30.89 38.47
C LEU A 860 -10.75 -30.52 39.66
N PHE A 861 -9.51 -31.00 39.66
CA PHE A 861 -8.51 -30.66 40.68
C PHE A 861 -7.48 -29.67 40.14
N LEU A 862 -7.36 -28.52 40.81
CA LEU A 862 -6.45 -27.43 40.44
C LEU A 862 -5.44 -27.21 41.57
N ASP A 863 -4.15 -27.26 41.24
CA ASP A 863 -3.05 -27.02 42.18
C ASP A 863 -2.14 -25.90 41.65
N ALA A 864 -2.07 -24.79 42.39
CA ALA A 864 -1.32 -23.61 41.99
C ALA A 864 -0.64 -22.93 43.20
N ASP A 865 0.50 -22.27 42.99
CA ASP A 865 1.21 -21.51 44.03
C ASP A 865 0.56 -20.14 44.33
N ASN A 866 -0.11 -19.54 43.34
CA ASN A 866 -0.88 -18.28 43.46
C ASN A 866 -2.40 -18.53 43.41
N PRO A 867 -3.24 -17.53 43.78
CA PRO A 867 -4.69 -17.61 43.64
C PRO A 867 -5.12 -17.97 42.21
N ILE A 868 -6.21 -18.75 42.12
CA ILE A 868 -6.84 -19.12 40.85
C ILE A 868 -7.84 -18.04 40.47
N GLU A 869 -7.67 -17.45 39.28
CA GLU A 869 -8.55 -16.41 38.76
C GLU A 869 -9.57 -17.01 37.77
N LEU A 870 -10.86 -16.87 38.07
CA LEU A 870 -11.95 -17.20 37.14
C LEU A 870 -12.28 -15.99 36.29
N GLY A 871 -12.20 -16.15 34.97
CA GLY A 871 -12.42 -15.11 33.98
C GLY A 871 -13.89 -14.66 33.82
N PRO A 872 -14.21 -13.94 32.74
CA PRO A 872 -15.42 -13.15 32.61
C PRO A 872 -16.72 -13.96 32.48
N VAL A 873 -16.70 -15.27 32.18
CA VAL A 873 -17.91 -16.14 32.19
C VAL A 873 -17.54 -17.57 32.60
N THR A 874 -18.19 -18.12 33.64
CA THR A 874 -18.03 -19.50 34.12
C THR A 874 -19.35 -20.27 33.98
N LYS A 875 -19.42 -21.34 33.17
CA LYS A 875 -20.64 -22.14 32.95
C LYS A 875 -20.53 -23.56 33.53
N PHE A 876 -21.62 -24.09 34.06
CA PHE A 876 -21.72 -25.48 34.53
C PHE A 876 -22.96 -26.19 33.97
N THR A 877 -22.83 -27.43 33.47
CA THR A 877 -23.93 -28.25 32.90
C THR A 877 -23.82 -29.74 33.36
N GLY A 878 -24.92 -30.38 33.79
CA GLY A 878 -25.04 -31.87 33.80
C GLY A 878 -24.66 -32.71 35.05
N PHE A 879 -24.78 -32.21 36.28
CA PHE A 879 -24.22 -32.83 37.51
C PHE A 879 -24.78 -34.20 38.01
N GLN A 880 -23.88 -35.09 38.45
CA GLN A 880 -23.90 -35.75 39.77
C GLN A 880 -22.77 -35.13 40.63
N LEU A 881 -22.98 -35.00 41.94
CA LEU A 881 -22.09 -34.27 42.86
C LEU A 881 -20.61 -34.75 42.80
N ASP A 882 -19.67 -33.94 42.29
CA ASP A 882 -18.58 -33.33 43.09
C ASP A 882 -17.73 -32.25 42.36
N THR A 883 -17.59 -31.15 43.11
CA THR A 883 -16.81 -29.90 43.14
C THR A 883 -15.49 -29.69 42.35
N ILE A 884 -15.19 -28.42 41.99
CA ILE A 884 -13.82 -27.94 41.73
C ILE A 884 -13.05 -27.87 43.04
N HIS A 885 -11.98 -28.65 43.16
CA HIS A 885 -11.12 -28.68 44.33
C HIS A 885 -9.85 -27.88 44.08
N SER A 886 -9.63 -26.85 44.89
CA SER A 886 -8.42 -26.02 44.86
C SER A 886 -7.67 -26.09 46.18
N THR A 887 -6.36 -26.23 46.11
CA THR A 887 -5.42 -26.04 47.25
C THR A 887 -5.09 -24.58 47.51
N SER A 888 -5.42 -23.68 46.57
CA SER A 888 -5.15 -22.23 46.61
C SER A 888 -6.44 -21.38 46.62
N PRO A 889 -6.38 -20.10 47.05
CA PRO A 889 -7.53 -19.19 47.04
C PRO A 889 -8.16 -19.04 45.64
N ILE A 890 -9.48 -18.83 45.56
CA ILE A 890 -10.19 -18.55 44.30
C ILE A 890 -10.63 -17.09 44.25
N VAL A 891 -10.38 -16.42 43.12
CA VAL A 891 -10.81 -15.05 42.81
C VAL A 891 -11.87 -15.08 41.71
N PHE A 892 -13.05 -14.50 41.97
CA PHE A 892 -14.13 -14.37 40.99
C PHE A 892 -14.04 -13.05 40.21
N GLY A 893 -14.08 -13.11 38.88
CA GLY A 893 -13.92 -11.94 38.00
C GLY A 893 -14.97 -11.77 36.89
N GLY A 894 -16.09 -12.51 36.90
CA GLY A 894 -17.01 -12.58 35.76
C GLY A 894 -18.42 -13.08 36.05
N ASP A 895 -19.11 -13.58 35.04
CA ASP A 895 -20.47 -14.12 35.10
C ASP A 895 -20.49 -15.58 35.55
N LEU A 896 -21.52 -15.99 36.29
CA LEU A 896 -21.79 -17.38 36.66
C LEU A 896 -23.05 -17.89 35.95
N ILE A 897 -22.92 -18.98 35.19
CA ILE A 897 -24.04 -19.65 34.53
C ILE A 897 -24.15 -21.09 35.05
N VAL A 898 -25.27 -21.46 35.66
CA VAL A 898 -25.49 -22.82 36.17
C VAL A 898 -26.73 -23.44 35.53
N ASP A 899 -26.54 -24.58 34.85
CA ASP A 899 -27.59 -25.41 34.27
C ASP A 899 -27.67 -26.74 35.03
N VAL A 900 -28.68 -26.84 35.90
CA VAL A 900 -28.86 -27.99 36.78
C VAL A 900 -29.75 -29.03 36.10
N GLY A 901 -29.14 -30.06 35.52
CA GLY A 901 -29.84 -31.20 34.92
C GLY A 901 -30.40 -32.19 35.95
N TYR A 902 -31.32 -31.79 36.83
CA TYR A 902 -31.82 -32.66 37.90
C TYR A 902 -33.10 -33.41 37.51
N ARG A 903 -33.04 -34.75 37.40
CA ARG A 903 -34.22 -35.62 37.18
C ARG A 903 -34.79 -36.12 38.52
N GLY A 904 -35.46 -35.25 39.27
CA GLY A 904 -36.24 -35.64 40.45
C GLY A 904 -36.59 -34.45 41.35
N GLY A 905 -37.87 -34.21 41.61
CA GLY A 905 -38.41 -32.99 42.24
C GLY A 905 -37.51 -32.28 43.27
N ILE A 906 -37.15 -31.04 42.96
CA ILE A 906 -36.34 -30.15 43.81
C ILE A 906 -37.23 -29.60 44.94
N THR A 907 -36.70 -29.52 46.15
CA THR A 907 -37.40 -28.95 47.32
C THR A 907 -36.62 -27.77 47.89
N VAL A 908 -37.31 -26.84 48.54
CA VAL A 908 -36.71 -25.69 49.22
C VAL A 908 -35.63 -26.19 50.19
N GLY A 909 -34.44 -25.57 50.14
CA GLY A 909 -33.26 -25.98 50.89
C GLY A 909 -32.35 -27.00 50.19
N ALA A 910 -32.69 -27.47 48.99
CA ALA A 910 -31.77 -28.24 48.15
C ALA A 910 -30.52 -27.40 47.81
N PHE A 911 -29.34 -28.03 47.76
CA PHE A 911 -28.09 -27.33 47.48
C PHE A 911 -27.07 -28.14 46.65
N ALA A 912 -26.15 -27.43 46.00
CA ALA A 912 -24.99 -27.98 45.28
C ALA A 912 -23.69 -27.23 45.66
N ASN A 913 -22.59 -27.97 45.85
CA ASN A 913 -21.26 -27.39 46.03
C ASN A 913 -20.71 -26.98 44.66
N LEU A 914 -20.38 -25.70 44.49
CA LEU A 914 -19.78 -25.21 43.24
C LEU A 914 -18.25 -25.21 43.34
N PHE A 915 -17.71 -24.77 44.47
CA PHE A 915 -16.27 -24.63 44.70
C PHE A 915 -15.89 -25.08 46.12
N SER A 916 -14.69 -25.63 46.28
CA SER A 916 -14.03 -25.92 47.56
C SER A 916 -12.62 -25.34 47.54
N ALA A 917 -12.36 -24.33 48.37
CA ALA A 917 -11.07 -23.65 48.45
C ALA A 917 -10.78 -23.17 49.89
N PRO A 918 -9.51 -22.86 50.24
CA PRO A 918 -9.16 -22.32 51.55
C PRO A 918 -9.75 -20.93 51.83
N SER A 919 -9.97 -20.12 50.79
CA SER A 919 -10.59 -18.80 50.86
C SER A 919 -11.09 -18.35 49.49
N TYR A 920 -12.07 -17.44 49.49
CA TYR A 920 -12.67 -16.84 48.29
C TYR A 920 -12.55 -15.32 48.33
N SER A 921 -12.38 -14.67 47.18
CA SER A 921 -12.43 -13.21 47.03
C SER A 921 -13.03 -12.79 45.69
N GLY A 922 -13.48 -11.55 45.57
CA GLY A 922 -14.23 -11.07 44.41
C GLY A 922 -15.72 -11.46 44.45
N ASP A 923 -16.47 -11.03 43.44
CA ASP A 923 -17.88 -11.40 43.24
C ASP A 923 -18.17 -11.59 41.75
N PHE A 924 -19.23 -12.33 41.43
CA PHE A 924 -19.69 -12.49 40.06
C PHE A 924 -20.40 -11.22 39.56
N ALA A 925 -20.08 -10.80 38.34
CA ALA A 925 -20.69 -9.64 37.69
C ALA A 925 -22.18 -9.85 37.40
N SER A 926 -22.55 -11.04 36.92
CA SER A 926 -23.94 -11.47 36.79
C SER A 926 -24.11 -12.97 37.06
N ARG A 927 -25.35 -13.41 37.32
CA ARG A 927 -25.68 -14.78 37.73
C ARG A 927 -26.90 -15.25 36.95
N THR A 928 -26.78 -16.38 36.24
CA THR A 928 -27.88 -17.00 35.50
C THR A 928 -28.08 -18.43 36.00
N TYR A 929 -29.30 -18.73 36.46
CA TYR A 929 -29.70 -20.06 36.91
C TYR A 929 -30.83 -20.60 36.03
N GLN A 930 -30.84 -21.91 35.76
CA GLN A 930 -31.96 -22.55 35.04
C GLN A 930 -32.69 -23.59 35.91
N ALA A 931 -34.01 -23.67 35.70
CA ALA A 931 -34.98 -24.59 36.31
C ALA A 931 -35.13 -24.51 37.84
N HIS A 932 -36.27 -23.99 38.30
CA HIS A 932 -36.73 -24.02 39.69
C HIS A 932 -38.25 -24.29 39.71
N PRO A 933 -38.79 -24.85 40.81
CA PRO A 933 -40.23 -24.89 41.04
C PRO A 933 -40.88 -23.49 41.08
N PRO A 934 -42.17 -23.35 40.70
CA PRO A 934 -42.92 -22.09 40.89
C PRO A 934 -42.90 -21.65 42.37
N GLY A 935 -42.73 -20.33 42.61
CA GLY A 935 -42.64 -19.75 43.95
C GLY A 935 -41.28 -19.92 44.66
N THR A 936 -40.27 -20.42 43.96
CA THR A 936 -38.90 -20.57 44.50
C THR A 936 -37.86 -19.99 43.55
N GLU A 937 -36.72 -19.55 44.08
CA GLU A 937 -35.59 -19.01 43.35
C GLU A 937 -34.25 -19.48 43.93
N TRP A 938 -33.24 -19.61 43.07
CA TRP A 938 -31.89 -19.98 43.46
C TRP A 938 -31.12 -18.78 44.01
N GLY A 939 -30.49 -18.96 45.18
CA GLY A 939 -29.55 -18.01 45.77
C GLY A 939 -28.23 -18.67 46.12
N ILE A 940 -27.20 -17.85 46.36
CA ILE A 940 -25.88 -18.34 46.77
C ILE A 940 -25.71 -18.21 48.27
N ARG A 941 -25.09 -19.23 48.89
CA ARG A 941 -24.69 -19.23 50.30
C ARG A 941 -23.23 -19.65 50.44
N THR A 942 -22.50 -18.93 51.28
CA THR A 942 -21.16 -19.31 51.73
C THR A 942 -21.23 -19.90 53.13
N ASP A 943 -20.56 -21.04 53.38
CA ASP A 943 -20.45 -21.62 54.72
C ASP A 943 -19.00 -21.64 55.22
N LEU A 944 -18.76 -20.97 56.34
CA LEU A 944 -17.56 -21.14 57.17
C LEU A 944 -16.21 -21.15 56.38
N ALA A 945 -16.11 -20.33 55.34
CA ALA A 945 -14.96 -20.13 54.44
C ALA A 945 -14.55 -21.29 53.52
N LEU A 946 -15.21 -22.45 53.58
CA LEU A 946 -14.75 -23.67 52.88
C LEU A 946 -15.57 -24.05 51.64
N TYR A 947 -16.86 -23.68 51.57
CA TYR A 947 -17.66 -23.93 50.37
C TYR A 947 -18.45 -22.71 49.92
N TYR A 948 -18.60 -22.65 48.61
CA TYR A 948 -19.48 -21.73 47.90
C TYR A 948 -20.61 -22.55 47.26
N ARG A 949 -21.86 -22.34 47.72
CA ARG A 949 -23.01 -23.21 47.41
C ARG A 949 -24.15 -22.49 46.72
N LEU A 950 -24.81 -23.20 45.80
CA LEU A 950 -26.10 -22.82 45.25
C LEU A 950 -27.22 -23.45 46.10
N VAL A 951 -28.21 -22.67 46.55
CA VAL A 951 -29.30 -23.10 47.46
C VAL A 951 -30.66 -22.57 47.00
N LEU A 952 -31.71 -23.40 47.02
CA LEU A 952 -33.07 -23.00 46.62
C LEU A 952 -33.86 -22.37 47.79
N PHE A 953 -34.43 -21.18 47.60
CA PHE A 953 -35.25 -20.43 48.56
C PHE A 953 -36.66 -20.16 48.00
N ASP A 954 -37.67 -19.91 48.85
CA ASP A 954 -38.93 -19.24 48.42
C ASP A 954 -38.75 -17.73 48.23
N VAL A 955 -39.57 -17.13 47.37
CA VAL A 955 -39.67 -15.67 47.15
C VAL A 955 -40.43 -14.99 48.29
N ALA A 956 -40.07 -13.74 48.61
CA ALA A 956 -40.76 -12.93 49.63
C ALA A 956 -41.88 -12.08 49.00
N GLN A 957 -43.00 -11.88 49.69
CA GLN A 957 -44.18 -11.16 49.19
C GLN A 957 -44.73 -10.14 50.19
N VAL A 958 -45.49 -9.14 49.70
CA VAL A 958 -46.25 -8.20 50.53
C VAL A 958 -47.60 -8.82 50.89
N GLY A 959 -47.85 -9.02 52.19
CA GLY A 959 -49.09 -9.60 52.71
C GLY A 959 -50.23 -8.59 52.92
N GLY A 960 -49.92 -7.29 53.04
CA GLY A 960 -50.96 -6.25 53.10
C GLY A 960 -50.48 -4.84 53.41
N VAL A 961 -51.32 -3.84 53.12
CA VAL A 961 -51.09 -2.42 53.42
C VAL A 961 -52.27 -1.86 54.21
N THR A 962 -52.01 -1.18 55.33
CA THR A 962 -53.04 -0.57 56.18
C THR A 962 -52.67 0.85 56.61
N MET A 963 -53.68 1.69 56.87
CA MET A 963 -53.51 3.07 57.34
C MET A 963 -53.73 3.14 58.86
N ASN A 964 -52.91 3.94 59.59
CA ASN A 964 -53.09 4.32 61.01
C ASN A 964 -53.31 3.19 62.05
N ASN A 965 -52.94 1.94 61.74
CA ASN A 965 -53.22 0.72 62.50
C ASN A 965 -54.70 0.27 62.49
N ALA A 966 -54.95 -0.82 61.77
CA ALA A 966 -56.26 -1.43 61.58
C ALA A 966 -56.92 -1.87 62.89
N ARG A 967 -58.03 -1.22 63.26
CA ARG A 967 -59.15 -1.93 63.89
C ARG A 967 -60.55 -1.41 63.63
N ASP A 968 -60.76 -0.16 63.20
CA ASP A 968 -62.10 0.36 62.86
C ASP A 968 -62.06 1.64 61.98
N ASP A 969 -61.09 1.79 61.08
CA ASP A 969 -60.83 3.09 60.44
C ASP A 969 -61.26 3.13 58.96
N THR A 970 -62.58 3.23 58.77
CA THR A 970 -63.11 3.73 57.50
C THR A 970 -62.78 5.21 57.31
N GLN A 971 -62.37 5.96 58.35
CA GLN A 971 -62.06 7.40 58.21
C GLN A 971 -60.82 7.69 57.34
N ARG A 972 -60.85 8.82 56.63
CA ARG A 972 -59.74 9.34 55.82
C ARG A 972 -59.48 10.83 56.07
N SER A 973 -59.96 11.32 57.21
CA SER A 973 -59.78 12.69 57.67
C SER A 973 -58.44 12.95 58.35
N ASN A 974 -57.76 11.93 58.87
CA ASN A 974 -56.50 12.13 59.60
C ASN A 974 -55.54 10.94 59.39
N VAL A 975 -54.88 10.89 58.22
CA VAL A 975 -53.99 9.78 57.82
C VAL A 975 -52.53 10.16 58.13
N THR A 976 -51.92 9.49 59.11
CA THR A 976 -50.61 9.85 59.71
C THR A 976 -49.50 8.84 59.44
N GLU A 977 -49.87 7.59 59.13
CA GLU A 977 -48.92 6.52 58.79
C GLU A 977 -49.52 5.45 57.87
N VAL A 978 -48.64 4.74 57.15
CA VAL A 978 -48.94 3.51 56.40
C VAL A 978 -48.14 2.36 56.99
N ASN A 979 -48.76 1.19 57.15
CA ASN A 979 -48.10 -0.04 57.57
C ASN A 979 -48.09 -1.04 56.41
N VAL A 980 -46.91 -1.52 56.03
CA VAL A 980 -46.69 -2.56 55.01
C VAL A 980 -46.26 -3.85 55.71
N GLU A 981 -47.08 -4.89 55.62
CA GLU A 981 -46.80 -6.22 56.16
C GLU A 981 -46.27 -7.14 55.05
N PHE A 982 -45.16 -7.84 55.31
CA PHE A 982 -44.57 -8.85 54.42
C PHE A 982 -44.84 -10.26 54.97
N GLU A 983 -45.03 -11.24 54.08
CA GLU A 983 -45.37 -12.61 54.47
C GLU A 983 -44.19 -13.41 55.07
N ASP A 984 -42.97 -12.87 55.07
CA ASP A 984 -41.76 -13.51 55.64
C ASP A 984 -40.75 -12.47 56.21
N TYR A 985 -39.62 -12.96 56.71
CA TYR A 985 -38.48 -12.17 57.15
C TYR A 985 -37.71 -11.59 55.96
N VAL A 986 -37.82 -10.27 55.80
CA VAL A 986 -37.11 -9.52 54.77
C VAL A 986 -36.07 -8.58 55.36
N GLU A 987 -34.98 -8.37 54.64
CA GLU A 987 -34.07 -7.25 54.81
C GLU A 987 -34.52 -6.12 53.90
N ILE A 988 -34.62 -4.91 54.45
CA ILE A 988 -35.11 -3.72 53.75
C ILE A 988 -33.97 -2.70 53.73
N ASP A 989 -33.48 -2.39 52.54
CA ASP A 989 -32.45 -1.37 52.32
C ASP A 989 -33.09 0.05 52.37
N PRO A 990 -32.33 1.09 52.76
CA PRO A 990 -32.85 2.46 52.82
C PRO A 990 -33.44 2.95 51.49
N GLY A 991 -34.60 3.62 51.56
CA GLY A 991 -35.29 4.16 50.38
C GLY A 991 -35.99 3.09 49.53
N ALA A 992 -36.35 1.95 50.12
CA ALA A 992 -37.20 0.93 49.50
C ALA A 992 -38.63 1.41 49.21
N PHE A 993 -39.13 2.38 49.98
CA PHE A 993 -40.51 2.87 49.88
C PHE A 993 -40.57 4.29 49.33
N GLN A 994 -41.57 4.55 48.48
CA GLN A 994 -41.87 5.88 47.98
C GLN A 994 -43.36 6.14 48.05
N ILE A 995 -43.74 7.27 48.66
CA ILE A 995 -45.13 7.73 48.71
C ILE A 995 -45.23 9.05 47.95
N THR A 996 -46.23 9.20 47.09
CA THR A 996 -46.48 10.48 46.40
C THR A 996 -47.96 10.83 46.40
N LYS A 997 -48.25 12.13 46.47
CA LYS A 997 -49.58 12.68 46.21
C LYS A 997 -49.80 12.79 44.70
N ARG A 998 -50.96 12.35 44.23
CA ARG A 998 -51.42 12.50 42.85
C ARG A 998 -51.92 13.92 42.56
N GLY A 999 -51.94 14.29 41.28
CA GLY A 999 -52.46 15.57 40.80
C GLY A 999 -51.39 16.63 40.55
N SER A 1000 -51.81 17.77 39.99
CA SER A 1000 -50.92 18.85 39.54
C SER A 1000 -50.22 19.62 40.67
N ASP A 1001 -50.74 19.51 41.90
CA ASP A 1001 -50.17 20.03 43.14
C ASP A 1001 -49.47 18.92 43.96
N GLY A 1002 -49.27 17.75 43.34
CA GLY A 1002 -48.69 16.55 43.95
C GLY A 1002 -47.16 16.57 44.04
N GLY A 1003 -46.62 15.66 44.86
CA GLY A 1003 -45.19 15.53 45.13
C GLY A 1003 -44.89 14.39 46.11
N PRO A 1004 -43.61 14.05 46.32
CA PRO A 1004 -43.20 13.01 47.26
C PRO A 1004 -43.58 13.40 48.70
N VAL A 1005 -44.00 12.41 49.48
CA VAL A 1005 -44.30 12.54 50.91
C VAL A 1005 -43.09 12.09 51.71
N ASP A 1006 -42.53 13.01 52.50
CA ASP A 1006 -41.44 12.69 53.42
C ASP A 1006 -41.95 11.73 54.50
N HIS A 1007 -41.22 10.65 54.74
CA HIS A 1007 -41.60 9.64 55.72
C HIS A 1007 -40.38 9.01 56.38
N SER A 1008 -40.57 8.47 57.57
CA SER A 1008 -39.60 7.63 58.26
C SER A 1008 -40.08 6.18 58.28
N VAL A 1009 -39.15 5.23 58.14
CA VAL A 1009 -39.46 3.80 58.11
C VAL A 1009 -38.97 3.15 59.40
N THR A 1010 -39.88 2.53 60.15
CA THR A 1010 -39.54 1.67 61.28
C THR A 1010 -39.96 0.24 60.99
N VAL A 1011 -39.03 -0.71 61.15
CA VAL A 1011 -39.27 -2.13 60.87
C VAL A 1011 -39.41 -2.90 62.18
N ALA A 1012 -40.50 -3.65 62.32
CA ALA A 1012 -40.77 -4.52 63.45
C ALA A 1012 -41.15 -5.92 62.97
N THR A 1013 -41.07 -6.90 63.87
CA THR A 1013 -41.64 -8.23 63.63
C THR A 1013 -42.95 -8.34 64.41
N VAL A 1014 -44.08 -8.46 63.71
CA VAL A 1014 -45.40 -8.59 64.31
C VAL A 1014 -45.98 -9.94 63.89
N GLN A 1015 -46.34 -10.78 64.86
CA GLN A 1015 -46.89 -12.13 64.62
C GLN A 1015 -46.06 -13.08 63.72
N GLY A 1016 -44.77 -12.81 63.55
CA GLY A 1016 -43.85 -13.61 62.72
C GLY A 1016 -43.56 -13.03 61.35
N ASN A 1017 -44.22 -11.92 60.99
CA ASN A 1017 -44.08 -11.20 59.73
C ASN A 1017 -43.27 -9.92 59.92
N THR A 1018 -42.58 -9.47 58.87
CA THR A 1018 -41.92 -8.16 58.87
C THR A 1018 -42.97 -7.09 58.59
N VAL A 1019 -43.08 -6.09 59.46
CA VAL A 1019 -43.96 -4.92 59.26
C VAL A 1019 -43.11 -3.67 59.20
N ALA A 1020 -43.22 -2.94 58.08
CA ALA A 1020 -42.63 -1.62 57.90
C ALA A 1020 -43.69 -0.54 58.11
N THR A 1021 -43.53 0.29 59.15
CA THR A 1021 -44.38 1.45 59.43
C THR A 1021 -43.73 2.69 58.84
N LEU A 1022 -44.47 3.40 57.99
CA LEU A 1022 -44.09 4.61 57.29
C LEU A 1022 -44.85 5.79 57.92
N ALA A 1023 -44.21 6.50 58.84
CA ALA A 1023 -44.79 7.68 59.49
C ALA A 1023 -44.47 8.95 58.70
N PHE A 1024 -45.48 9.77 58.39
CA PHE A 1024 -45.33 10.94 57.50
C PHE A 1024 -44.77 12.17 58.21
N SER A 1025 -44.21 13.06 57.41
CA SER A 1025 -43.68 14.34 57.83
C SER A 1025 -43.58 15.31 56.64
N GLY A 1026 -43.09 16.52 56.88
CA GLY A 1026 -42.76 17.47 55.80
C GLY A 1026 -43.96 18.21 55.23
N ALA A 1027 -43.75 18.87 54.08
CA ALA A 1027 -44.69 19.86 53.52
C ALA A 1027 -46.01 19.27 53.00
N MET A 1028 -46.07 17.96 52.79
CA MET A 1028 -47.28 17.24 52.35
C MET A 1028 -48.17 16.80 53.52
N THR A 1029 -47.89 17.31 54.72
CA THR A 1029 -48.68 17.06 55.94
C THR A 1029 -49.30 18.35 56.49
N ARG A 1030 -50.35 18.20 57.28
CA ARG A 1030 -51.05 19.24 58.03
C ARG A 1030 -51.04 18.92 59.52
N GLY A 1031 -51.16 19.98 60.31
CA GLY A 1031 -51.30 19.88 61.76
C GLY A 1031 -50.06 19.37 62.49
N ALA A 1032 -50.12 19.37 63.81
CA ALA A 1032 -49.03 18.91 64.67
C ALA A 1032 -48.90 17.37 64.70
N ASN A 1033 -49.94 16.65 64.25
CA ASN A 1033 -49.96 15.20 64.13
C ASN A 1033 -49.43 14.69 62.78
N HIS A 1034 -49.00 15.59 61.88
CA HIS A 1034 -48.45 15.25 60.56
C HIS A 1034 -49.40 14.43 59.67
N ALA A 1035 -50.70 14.70 59.73
CA ALA A 1035 -51.68 14.09 58.85
C ALA A 1035 -51.45 14.48 57.38
N LEU A 1036 -51.65 13.60 56.40
CA LEU A 1036 -51.56 13.95 54.99
C LEU A 1036 -52.51 15.09 54.60
N VAL A 1037 -52.09 15.98 53.71
CA VAL A 1037 -52.98 16.99 53.10
C VAL A 1037 -54.01 16.33 52.18
N ASP A 1038 -55.06 17.06 51.79
CA ASP A 1038 -56.14 16.45 51.01
C ASP A 1038 -55.69 16.04 49.60
N GLY A 1039 -55.98 14.80 49.20
CA GLY A 1039 -55.67 14.24 47.89
C GLY A 1039 -55.58 12.72 47.87
N ASN A 1040 -55.41 12.17 46.67
CA ASN A 1040 -55.15 10.75 46.46
C ASN A 1040 -53.65 10.48 46.49
N TYR A 1041 -53.23 9.36 47.03
CA TYR A 1041 -51.83 8.99 47.20
C TYR A 1041 -51.53 7.64 46.58
N HIS A 1042 -50.28 7.43 46.17
CA HIS A 1042 -49.76 6.10 45.86
C HIS A 1042 -48.57 5.76 46.74
N LEU A 1043 -48.35 4.47 46.97
CA LEU A 1043 -47.15 3.87 47.55
C LEU A 1043 -46.53 2.94 46.52
N THR A 1044 -45.22 3.03 46.31
CA THR A 1044 -44.44 2.05 45.57
C THR A 1044 -43.33 1.44 46.43
N ILE A 1045 -43.03 0.16 46.20
CA ILE A 1045 -41.88 -0.53 46.82
C ILE A 1045 -40.94 -0.99 45.71
N ASP A 1046 -39.67 -0.63 45.86
CA ASP A 1046 -38.59 -1.09 44.98
C ASP A 1046 -38.22 -2.54 45.35
N PRO A 1047 -38.53 -3.53 44.48
CA PRO A 1047 -38.29 -4.94 44.79
C PRO A 1047 -36.81 -5.28 44.94
N ALA A 1048 -35.90 -4.50 44.35
CA ALA A 1048 -34.46 -4.73 44.44
C ALA A 1048 -33.89 -4.32 45.81
N LYS A 1049 -34.63 -3.52 46.58
CA LYS A 1049 -34.22 -3.04 47.92
C LYS A 1049 -34.87 -3.81 49.06
N VAL A 1050 -35.64 -4.84 48.74
CA VAL A 1050 -36.26 -5.73 49.72
C VAL A 1050 -35.90 -7.15 49.34
N ARG A 1051 -35.17 -7.87 50.20
CA ARG A 1051 -34.70 -9.23 49.93
C ARG A 1051 -35.02 -10.17 51.07
N ARG A 1052 -35.16 -11.46 50.79
CA ARG A 1052 -35.29 -12.47 51.85
C ARG A 1052 -34.01 -12.49 52.69
N ARG A 1053 -34.17 -12.52 54.01
CA ARG A 1053 -33.03 -12.40 54.94
C ARG A 1053 -31.99 -13.51 54.72
N GLY A 1054 -30.73 -13.13 54.56
CA GLY A 1054 -29.62 -14.06 54.35
C GLY A 1054 -29.56 -14.73 52.97
N SER A 1055 -30.28 -14.21 51.98
CA SER A 1055 -30.17 -14.61 50.58
C SER A 1055 -30.03 -13.38 49.66
N THR A 1056 -29.84 -13.62 48.36
CA THR A 1056 -29.86 -12.59 47.32
C THR A 1056 -31.21 -12.55 46.57
N VAL A 1057 -32.25 -13.21 47.10
CA VAL A 1057 -33.56 -13.32 46.45
C VAL A 1057 -34.40 -12.09 46.79
N ASN A 1058 -34.80 -11.34 45.76
CA ASN A 1058 -35.55 -10.09 45.87
C ASN A 1058 -37.05 -10.33 46.14
N LEU A 1059 -37.74 -9.26 46.50
CA LEU A 1059 -39.19 -9.24 46.70
C LEU A 1059 -39.92 -9.51 45.38
N ASP A 1060 -40.98 -10.32 45.44
CA ASP A 1060 -42.04 -10.39 44.44
C ASP A 1060 -43.01 -9.23 44.69
N GLY A 1061 -42.82 -8.14 43.95
CA GLY A 1061 -43.56 -6.91 44.15
C GLY A 1061 -44.87 -6.83 43.38
N ASP A 1062 -45.03 -7.52 42.25
CA ASP A 1062 -46.31 -7.55 41.51
C ASP A 1062 -47.18 -8.79 41.81
N GLY A 1063 -46.68 -9.72 42.62
CA GLY A 1063 -47.41 -10.87 43.15
C GLY A 1063 -47.53 -12.03 42.17
N ASP A 1064 -46.66 -12.11 41.17
CA ASP A 1064 -46.69 -13.13 40.12
C ASP A 1064 -45.94 -14.43 40.49
N GLN A 1065 -45.43 -14.52 41.73
CA GLN A 1065 -44.60 -15.58 42.28
C GLN A 1065 -43.18 -15.65 41.71
N LEU A 1066 -42.71 -14.58 41.08
CA LEU A 1066 -41.34 -14.37 40.64
C LEU A 1066 -40.74 -13.16 41.38
N SER A 1067 -39.42 -13.17 41.59
CA SER A 1067 -38.79 -11.99 42.16
C SER A 1067 -38.74 -10.84 41.15
N GLY A 1068 -38.86 -9.62 41.64
CA GLY A 1068 -39.00 -8.42 40.81
C GLY A 1068 -40.44 -7.92 40.76
N GLY A 1069 -40.73 -7.03 39.81
CA GLY A 1069 -42.03 -6.35 39.72
C GLY A 1069 -42.17 -5.24 40.79
N THR A 1070 -42.64 -4.06 40.40
CA THR A 1070 -42.84 -2.96 41.37
C THR A 1070 -44.15 -3.17 42.10
N PHE A 1071 -44.11 -3.27 43.43
CA PHE A 1071 -45.34 -3.20 44.23
C PHE A 1071 -45.90 -1.78 44.17
N ALA A 1072 -47.19 -1.66 43.91
CA ALA A 1072 -47.89 -0.40 43.89
C ALA A 1072 -49.24 -0.50 44.63
N PHE A 1073 -49.51 0.48 45.49
CA PHE A 1073 -50.76 0.59 46.26
C PHE A 1073 -51.30 2.02 46.16
N GLY A 1074 -52.62 2.19 46.13
CA GLY A 1074 -53.24 3.48 45.77
C GLY A 1074 -53.23 3.71 44.26
N VAL A 1075 -53.18 2.62 43.47
CA VAL A 1075 -53.26 2.64 42.00
C VAL A 1075 -54.69 2.57 41.49
N ALA A 1076 -55.57 1.90 42.23
CA ALA A 1076 -57.00 1.80 41.98
C ALA A 1076 -57.80 2.49 43.10
N GLU A 1077 -59.00 2.99 42.78
CA GLU A 1077 -59.91 3.61 43.75
C GLU A 1077 -60.24 2.66 44.92
N THR A 1078 -60.27 1.35 44.66
CA THR A 1078 -60.49 0.31 45.67
C THR A 1078 -59.40 0.19 46.73
N ASP A 1079 -58.21 0.72 46.46
CA ASP A 1079 -57.10 0.71 47.44
C ASP A 1079 -57.36 1.71 48.58
N GLY A 1080 -58.20 2.73 48.33
CA GLY A 1080 -58.63 3.68 49.35
C GLY A 1080 -57.48 4.45 50.00
N PHE A 1081 -56.38 4.70 49.27
CA PHE A 1081 -55.26 5.51 49.75
C PHE A 1081 -55.44 6.98 49.38
N PHE A 1082 -56.19 7.69 50.22
CA PHE A 1082 -56.41 9.11 50.09
C PHE A 1082 -56.49 9.76 51.48
N ALA A 1083 -56.44 11.08 51.50
CA ALA A 1083 -56.82 11.87 52.66
C ALA A 1083 -57.80 12.94 52.20
N LEU A 1084 -58.90 13.12 52.92
CA LEU A 1084 -59.86 14.20 52.72
C LEU A 1084 -60.34 14.66 54.09
N PHE A 1085 -59.88 15.82 54.54
CA PHE A 1085 -60.26 16.35 55.85
C PHE A 1085 -61.77 16.58 55.92
N GLY A 1086 -62.43 15.88 56.82
CA GLY A 1086 -63.88 15.90 56.96
C GLY A 1086 -64.53 14.59 56.53
N ASP A 1087 -63.89 13.78 55.70
CA ASP A 1087 -64.38 12.45 55.32
C ASP A 1087 -64.07 11.44 56.43
N SER A 1088 -65.07 11.11 57.24
CA SER A 1088 -64.92 10.32 58.45
C SER A 1088 -65.39 8.87 58.29
N ASP A 1089 -66.11 8.54 57.23
CA ASP A 1089 -66.43 7.16 56.81
C ASP A 1089 -65.64 6.69 55.57
N GLY A 1090 -64.78 7.54 55.01
CA GLY A 1090 -63.87 7.22 53.93
C GLY A 1090 -64.56 6.84 52.63
N ASP A 1091 -65.73 7.39 52.38
CA ASP A 1091 -66.47 7.16 51.14
C ASP A 1091 -66.14 8.18 50.04
N HIS A 1092 -65.03 8.92 50.20
CA HIS A 1092 -64.46 9.88 49.25
C HIS A 1092 -65.22 11.21 49.15
N ASP A 1093 -66.20 11.49 50.01
CA ASP A 1093 -66.83 12.81 50.08
C ASP A 1093 -66.96 13.33 51.52
N VAL A 1094 -67.35 14.60 51.64
CA VAL A 1094 -67.66 15.21 52.93
C VAL A 1094 -69.10 15.66 52.87
N ASP A 1095 -70.02 14.85 53.38
CA ASP A 1095 -71.45 15.07 53.22
C ASP A 1095 -72.19 15.33 54.56
N GLY A 1096 -73.51 15.21 54.54
CA GLY A 1096 -74.35 15.40 55.71
C GLY A 1096 -74.06 14.40 56.85
N GLN A 1097 -73.55 13.21 56.55
CA GLN A 1097 -73.15 12.20 57.52
C GLN A 1097 -71.92 12.66 58.29
N ASP A 1098 -70.91 13.16 57.58
CA ASP A 1098 -69.72 13.74 58.19
C ASP A 1098 -70.03 14.98 59.00
N TYR A 1099 -70.89 15.86 58.50
CA TYR A 1099 -71.30 17.05 59.24
C TYR A 1099 -72.00 16.67 60.55
N GLY A 1100 -72.82 15.61 60.51
CA GLY A 1100 -73.44 15.04 61.71
C GLY A 1100 -72.41 14.56 62.73
N ARG A 1101 -71.33 13.90 62.28
CA ARG A 1101 -70.25 13.40 63.12
C ARG A 1101 -69.35 14.53 63.63
N PHE A 1102 -69.02 15.49 62.79
CA PHE A 1102 -68.27 16.69 63.14
C PHE A 1102 -69.01 17.50 64.21
N GLY A 1103 -70.33 17.71 64.03
CA GLY A 1103 -71.15 18.46 64.98
C GLY A 1103 -71.21 17.83 66.38
N MET A 1104 -71.00 16.51 66.50
CA MET A 1104 -70.93 15.82 67.80
C MET A 1104 -69.62 16.08 68.55
N THR A 1105 -68.58 16.49 67.83
CA THR A 1105 -67.23 16.72 68.37
C THR A 1105 -66.80 18.20 68.33
N PHE A 1106 -67.58 19.09 67.72
CA PHE A 1106 -67.30 20.53 67.72
C PHE A 1106 -67.27 21.12 69.15
N LEU A 1107 -66.25 21.93 69.44
CA LEU A 1107 -65.88 22.49 70.74
C LEU A 1107 -65.51 21.45 71.81
N LYS A 1108 -65.08 20.25 71.39
CA LYS A 1108 -64.54 19.21 72.28
C LYS A 1108 -63.01 19.25 72.27
N THR A 1109 -62.40 18.80 73.36
CA THR A 1109 -60.94 18.68 73.52
C THR A 1109 -60.59 17.23 73.79
N GLU A 1110 -59.33 16.82 73.62
CA GLU A 1110 -58.85 15.43 73.77
C GLU A 1110 -59.29 14.69 75.04
N ASN A 1111 -59.63 15.43 76.10
CA ASN A 1111 -60.11 14.87 77.38
C ASN A 1111 -61.63 14.61 77.43
N ASP A 1112 -62.39 14.98 76.39
CA ASP A 1112 -63.84 14.73 76.29
C ASP A 1112 -64.09 13.35 75.62
N PRO A 1113 -64.94 12.47 76.18
CA PRO A 1113 -65.26 11.18 75.56
C PRO A 1113 -65.89 11.27 74.17
N GLN A 1114 -66.40 12.44 73.77
CA GLN A 1114 -66.95 12.72 72.44
C GLN A 1114 -65.95 13.43 71.52
N PHE A 1115 -64.71 13.66 71.97
CA PHE A 1115 -63.63 14.11 71.10
C PHE A 1115 -63.31 13.02 70.08
N ASN A 1116 -63.19 13.44 68.83
CA ASN A 1116 -62.79 12.58 67.75
C ASN A 1116 -61.62 13.24 67.02
N SER A 1117 -60.43 12.70 67.25
CA SER A 1117 -59.17 13.22 66.71
C SER A 1117 -59.11 13.21 65.18
N VAL A 1118 -60.01 12.51 64.49
CA VAL A 1118 -60.07 12.53 63.02
C VAL A 1118 -60.45 13.91 62.49
N PHE A 1119 -61.18 14.72 63.28
CA PHE A 1119 -61.62 16.06 62.91
C PHE A 1119 -60.73 17.18 63.45
N ASP A 1120 -59.62 16.83 64.11
CA ASP A 1120 -58.61 17.78 64.60
C ASP A 1120 -57.59 18.03 63.48
N SER A 1121 -57.84 19.08 62.69
CA SER A 1121 -57.16 19.39 61.43
C SER A 1121 -55.77 19.98 61.63
N ASP A 1122 -55.60 20.76 62.68
CA ASP A 1122 -54.34 21.39 63.04
C ASP A 1122 -53.61 20.66 64.18
N GLY A 1123 -54.23 19.62 64.75
CA GLY A 1123 -53.62 18.67 65.66
C GLY A 1123 -53.33 19.27 67.02
N ASP A 1124 -54.02 20.34 67.41
CA ASP A 1124 -53.74 21.07 68.64
C ASP A 1124 -54.45 20.50 69.88
N GLY A 1125 -55.26 19.44 69.69
CA GLY A 1125 -55.91 18.68 70.75
C GLY A 1125 -57.30 19.20 71.10
N ASP A 1126 -57.87 20.12 70.31
CA ASP A 1126 -59.29 20.45 70.34
C ASP A 1126 -59.92 20.55 68.94
N ILE A 1127 -61.26 20.65 68.90
CA ILE A 1127 -62.02 20.81 67.66
C ILE A 1127 -62.70 22.17 67.73
N ASP A 1128 -62.13 23.20 67.11
CA ASP A 1128 -62.58 24.57 67.28
C ASP A 1128 -62.99 25.25 65.95
N GLY A 1129 -63.06 26.58 65.98
CA GLY A 1129 -63.43 27.36 64.81
C GLY A 1129 -62.49 27.18 63.61
N GLN A 1130 -61.24 26.78 63.82
CA GLN A 1130 -60.26 26.49 62.77
C GLN A 1130 -60.61 25.18 62.06
N ASP A 1131 -60.91 24.12 62.80
CA ASP A 1131 -61.36 22.84 62.24
C ASP A 1131 -62.68 22.97 61.52
N TYR A 1132 -63.64 23.68 62.14
CA TYR A 1132 -64.92 23.93 61.51
C TYR A 1132 -64.77 24.77 60.24
N GLY A 1133 -63.86 25.75 60.24
CA GLY A 1133 -63.54 26.54 59.05
C GLY A 1133 -63.01 25.68 57.91
N ARG A 1134 -62.14 24.70 58.21
CA ARG A 1134 -61.59 23.77 57.22
C ARG A 1134 -62.61 22.71 56.78
N PHE A 1135 -63.39 22.17 57.71
CA PHE A 1135 -64.47 21.23 57.41
C PHE A 1135 -65.51 21.91 56.51
N GLY A 1136 -65.91 23.13 56.84
CA GLY A 1136 -66.89 23.91 56.09
C GLY A 1136 -66.45 24.26 54.66
N GLN A 1137 -65.14 24.36 54.39
CA GLN A 1137 -64.63 24.52 53.02
C GLN A 1137 -64.83 23.28 52.14
N ARG A 1138 -64.96 22.10 52.77
CA ARG A 1138 -65.03 20.79 52.12
C ARG A 1138 -66.42 20.19 52.19
N PHE A 1139 -67.33 20.75 52.97
CA PHE A 1139 -68.70 20.27 53.04
C PHE A 1139 -69.38 20.30 51.67
N LEU A 1140 -70.00 19.17 51.31
CA LEU A 1140 -70.55 18.84 49.99
C LEU A 1140 -69.51 18.81 48.87
N THR A 1141 -68.27 18.46 49.19
CA THR A 1141 -67.22 18.19 48.20
C THR A 1141 -66.90 16.70 48.17
N THR A 1142 -66.65 16.19 46.97
CA THR A 1142 -66.16 14.83 46.73
C THR A 1142 -64.72 14.96 46.22
N LEU A 1143 -63.82 14.13 46.71
CA LEU A 1143 -62.47 14.01 46.18
C LEU A 1143 -62.49 13.00 45.02
N PRO A 1144 -62.44 13.45 43.75
CA PRO A 1144 -62.43 12.52 42.63
C PRO A 1144 -61.16 11.66 42.67
N PHE A 1145 -61.28 10.40 42.27
CA PHE A 1145 -60.11 9.57 42.00
C PHE A 1145 -59.55 9.94 40.63
N ASP A 1146 -58.49 10.75 40.63
CA ASP A 1146 -57.74 11.18 39.42
C ASP A 1146 -56.66 10.17 39.00
#